data_AF-A0A1Y3YVA1-F1
#
_entry.id   AF-A0A1Y3YVA1-F1
#
_cell.length_a   1.000
_cell.length_b   1.000
_cell.length_c   1.000
_cell.angle_alpha   90.00
_cell.angle_beta   90.00
_cell.angle_gamma   90.00
#
_symmetry.space_group_name_H-M   'P 1'
#
loop_
_entity.id
_entity.type
_entity.pdbx_description
1 polymer ?
#
loop_
_entity_poly.entity_id
_entity_poly.type
_entity_poly.pdbx_seq_one_letter_code
_entity_poly.pdbx_strand_id
1 'polypeptide(L)'
;MRKILWYVSLLIPAVVTSCGLEDDSGLVPKENSKLTISFSVQDPASGLATRAAIAPEAGEENIKTLDLIFFESNSNGTGTFKGWKELTPASGTPLEMNTDIVFDFSDIGLKTTDAYDILAVANMGSNYLPANGSQSLDDWKNAIKNSNFKTARAEVQVFMAGTATDAPEYSTRPIESEALPMSASLGKESKDTKISIVLQRSVSRFDVYNSAEGYTLESAAVWNAYPSLFVWNGEPNAFDKAAQRITRLYGVESEAGADIVGKLYAYENYVPAPKQNDQVTTCLIIRVRNKQSGTASYHRVNVRPLESGQSLKRNNVYKLTVNSVKKEGYTTELEAYKGEVTSLSYSINYWDMDSHGTVQFDGDNILAIPTKKVMFTPNGGNYDLGIFTFGEGTLSVSKKILDNGLSATLNGKTLTVSATALANVKDRRSGIVELSFGNLKATIDIVQLEGGDLYLELNPKTISHFGNTAGVAASPIAVKSSGEWSATIYPPGAGAFFSFAQTGSAAVTDYDSGKAVNSIIPVYTHTGNTGISPRYGFMVVSLKEDPSVQSTMLLIQDGVPGFTLTPDITSIDFEYDGELTITGNNTNSFLVNPGLATDGSTVNEWEYVLEGDNAAAFEVKDTHDSTDPKLNRITVKAKSHNEGNAILKARLYLTLKAAPGVKSHVIGINQQPMSFGTGVPGNTLYISEKTDETQLINLQGGSGMRWIAELEQPEPATAHTYSIKMVGENGAEMAWGTEYSMNTKFKVKFPKTLYKDANRNITYNVKLTLAGTAVTIRLAIVRTTLKPITINAANLYGGYGALGNGILSTFREYGNYGAFFGPQGVVYTPAIPTLPNSDSNNAGVGASIPDNVNILFSGTYANKVSSYYDNMVDWLKNSPDKNRIAIVSLDNSVADNQALFTRLAPLGYAYRSNSGVSAAWVTTHSNDPVWDYIVKNGPFSNYKPSQAIDFTALFYRDGLSGTFNTPAGVTNVLEVPGSGCSLSIDLQRRIIFIGDTQHTNTWTPAYNILAGTTDNKYYGRGILWAALWSIIYNTAQYGDHFTDALK
;
A
#
# COMPACT_ATOMS: atom_id res chain seq x y z
N MET A 1 -73.44 49.17 47.71
CA MET A 1 -73.07 49.98 48.89
C MET A 1 -71.56 50.20 48.83
N ARG A 2 -71.08 51.44 48.55
CA ARG A 2 -70.31 52.31 49.48
C ARG A 2 -69.24 51.54 50.29
N LYS A 3 -67.93 51.86 50.33
CA LYS A 3 -67.05 52.95 49.85
C LYS A 3 -65.59 52.47 50.10
N ILE A 4 -64.61 52.99 49.34
CA ILE A 4 -63.20 53.38 49.69
C ILE A 4 -62.54 53.75 48.33
N LEU A 5 -62.74 54.97 47.81
CA LEU A 5 -61.79 56.10 47.78
C LEU A 5 -60.33 55.73 48.11
N TRP A 6 -59.38 55.71 47.16
CA TRP A 6 -58.85 56.83 46.36
C TRP A 6 -58.24 57.96 47.19
N TYR A 7 -56.93 57.88 47.40
CA TYR A 7 -56.06 59.01 47.69
C TYR A 7 -55.46 59.50 46.36
N VAL A 8 -56.11 60.49 45.75
CA VAL A 8 -55.49 61.42 44.80
C VAL A 8 -55.58 62.78 45.47
N SER A 9 -54.42 63.36 45.79
CA SER A 9 -54.15 64.79 45.78
C SER A 9 -52.78 65.02 46.40
N LEU A 10 -51.78 65.20 45.54
CA LEU A 10 -50.73 66.22 45.65
C LEU A 10 -49.82 66.09 44.42
N LEU A 11 -50.13 66.84 43.36
CA LEU A 11 -49.21 67.82 42.74
C LEU A 11 -49.73 68.33 41.37
N ILE A 12 -50.28 69.54 41.43
CA ILE A 12 -50.28 70.65 40.46
C ILE A 12 -49.62 71.80 41.27
N PRO A 13 -48.90 72.83 40.74
CA PRO A 13 -48.94 73.40 39.37
C PRO A 13 -47.59 73.80 38.73
N ALA A 14 -47.59 73.89 37.39
CA ALA A 14 -47.17 75.09 36.67
C ALA A 14 -47.56 74.95 35.18
N VAL A 15 -48.69 75.54 34.82
CA VAL A 15 -49.03 75.95 33.44
C VAL A 15 -49.08 77.48 33.47
N VAL A 16 -48.38 78.14 32.56
CA VAL A 16 -48.86 79.13 31.56
C VAL A 16 -47.69 80.01 31.12
N THR A 17 -47.23 79.82 29.89
CA THR A 17 -46.96 80.80 28.81
C THR A 17 -46.59 79.96 27.59
N SER A 18 -47.04 80.17 26.35
CA SER A 18 -47.81 81.23 25.70
C SER A 18 -48.24 80.71 24.32
N CYS A 19 -49.38 81.20 23.81
CA CYS A 19 -49.81 81.05 22.42
C CYS A 19 -48.80 81.62 21.42
N GLY A 20 -48.78 81.06 20.21
CA GLY A 20 -48.24 81.66 18.99
C GLY A 20 -48.86 80.99 17.75
N LEU A 21 -49.57 81.78 16.95
CA LEU A 21 -50.09 81.44 15.62
C LEU A 21 -48.94 81.40 14.58
N GLU A 22 -49.17 80.60 13.53
CA GLU A 22 -48.61 80.65 12.15
C GLU A 22 -47.17 81.15 11.93
N ASP A 23 -46.33 80.31 11.33
CA ASP A 23 -45.57 80.74 10.14
C ASP A 23 -45.06 79.54 9.33
N ASP A 24 -45.54 79.48 8.10
CA ASP A 24 -44.91 78.80 6.98
C ASP A 24 -43.63 79.58 6.66
N SER A 25 -42.49 79.11 7.14
CA SER A 25 -41.19 79.60 6.66
C SER A 25 -40.27 78.43 6.41
N GLY A 26 -39.96 78.24 5.12
CA GLY A 26 -39.01 77.26 4.64
C GLY A 26 -37.68 77.39 5.38
N LEU A 27 -37.35 76.35 6.12
CA LEU A 27 -36.00 76.08 6.55
C LEU A 27 -35.62 74.71 5.98
N VAL A 28 -34.75 74.76 4.97
CA VAL A 28 -34.01 73.62 4.44
C VAL A 28 -33.58 72.73 5.61
N PRO A 29 -33.84 71.41 5.59
CA PRO A 29 -33.33 70.53 6.62
C PRO A 29 -31.81 70.71 6.67
N LYS A 30 -31.26 71.14 7.82
CA LYS A 30 -29.83 71.05 8.07
C LYS A 30 -29.44 69.59 7.82
N GLU A 31 -28.59 69.34 6.84
CA GLU A 31 -28.02 68.01 6.59
C GLU A 31 -27.45 67.50 7.90
N ASN A 32 -28.03 66.43 8.45
CA ASN A 32 -27.53 65.80 9.66
C ASN A 32 -26.27 65.04 9.28
N SER A 33 -25.11 65.69 9.33
CA SER A 33 -23.81 65.18 8.86
C SER A 33 -23.20 64.09 9.73
N LYS A 34 -23.89 63.63 10.78
CA LYS A 34 -23.37 62.68 11.77
C LYS A 34 -23.84 61.26 11.49
N LEU A 35 -22.89 60.31 11.50
CA LEU A 35 -23.18 58.88 11.52
C LEU A 35 -22.86 58.32 12.91
N THR A 36 -23.80 57.54 13.46
CA THR A 36 -23.54 56.73 14.66
C THR A 36 -23.07 55.36 14.23
N ILE A 37 -21.99 54.86 14.80
CA ILE A 37 -21.56 53.48 14.62
C ILE A 37 -21.60 52.76 15.96
N SER A 38 -21.90 51.47 15.92
CA SER A 38 -21.64 50.56 17.02
C SER A 38 -20.95 49.33 16.44
N PHE A 39 -20.07 48.69 17.21
CA PHE A 39 -19.42 47.47 16.76
C PHE A 39 -19.45 46.39 17.83
N SER A 40 -19.41 45.15 17.39
CA SER A 40 -19.28 43.95 18.21
C SER A 40 -18.31 42.98 17.52
N VAL A 41 -17.70 42.09 18.29
CA VAL A 41 -16.90 41.00 17.74
C VAL A 41 -17.75 39.73 17.80
N GLN A 42 -17.82 39.00 16.69
CA GLN A 42 -18.51 37.73 16.66
C GLN A 42 -17.75 36.71 17.53
N ASP A 43 -18.46 36.03 18.42
CA ASP A 43 -17.86 34.97 19.22
C ASP A 43 -17.27 33.86 18.32
N PRO A 44 -16.13 33.27 18.72
CA PRO A 44 -15.57 32.13 18.01
C PRO A 44 -16.51 30.93 17.98
N ALA A 45 -16.59 30.28 16.81
CA ALA A 45 -17.42 29.08 16.60
C ALA A 45 -16.54 27.82 16.56
N SER A 46 -17.09 26.62 16.79
CA SER A 46 -16.26 25.39 16.74
C SER A 46 -16.28 24.61 15.42
N GLY A 47 -17.06 24.84 14.36
CA GLY A 47 -16.91 24.09 13.08
C GLY A 47 -18.05 23.15 12.55
N LEU A 48 -18.67 22.20 13.30
CA LEU A 48 -20.02 21.54 13.06
C LEU A 48 -21.06 21.35 14.26
N ALA A 49 -22.05 22.26 14.47
CA ALA A 49 -23.20 22.49 15.44
C ALA A 49 -23.26 23.47 16.73
N THR A 50 -24.40 24.15 16.94
CA THR A 50 -24.94 24.65 18.24
C THR A 50 -24.15 25.32 19.39
N ARG A 51 -24.45 26.62 19.55
CA ARG A 51 -24.92 27.31 20.80
C ARG A 51 -24.06 27.28 22.07
N ALA A 52 -22.82 26.85 22.01
CA ALA A 52 -21.81 27.51 22.81
C ALA A 52 -20.94 28.29 21.83
N ALA A 53 -21.27 29.57 21.65
CA ALA A 53 -20.22 30.55 21.35
C ALA A 53 -19.06 30.21 22.30
N ILE A 54 -17.93 29.79 21.76
CA ILE A 54 -16.78 29.53 22.61
C ILE A 54 -16.35 30.90 23.06
N ALA A 55 -16.45 31.16 24.36
CA ALA A 55 -16.12 32.46 24.90
C ALA A 55 -14.74 32.90 24.36
N PRO A 56 -14.62 34.16 23.92
CA PRO A 56 -13.31 34.69 23.60
C PRO A 56 -12.43 34.58 24.83
N GLU A 57 -11.18 34.19 24.63
CA GLU A 57 -10.16 34.19 25.64
C GLU A 57 -9.62 35.60 25.85
N ALA A 58 -8.93 35.83 26.96
CA ALA A 58 -8.47 37.15 27.34
C ALA A 58 -7.69 37.86 26.21
N GLY A 59 -8.20 39.03 25.83
CA GLY A 59 -7.63 39.89 24.80
C GLY A 59 -8.16 39.64 23.39
N GLU A 60 -8.76 38.49 23.09
CA GLU A 60 -9.20 38.14 21.72
C GLU A 60 -10.26 39.09 21.14
N GLU A 61 -10.97 39.83 21.99
CA GLU A 61 -12.00 40.83 21.63
C GLU A 61 -11.47 42.26 21.59
N ASN A 62 -10.19 42.48 21.91
CA ASN A 62 -9.62 43.82 21.98
C ASN A 62 -9.54 44.45 20.58
N ILE A 63 -10.08 45.66 20.45
CA ILE A 63 -9.96 46.50 19.26
C ILE A 63 -9.13 47.73 19.65
N LYS A 64 -7.85 47.72 19.33
CA LYS A 64 -6.91 48.83 19.55
C LYS A 64 -6.99 49.88 18.44
N THR A 65 -7.37 49.48 17.23
CA THR A 65 -7.65 50.38 16.10
C THR A 65 -8.81 49.81 15.28
N LEU A 66 -9.64 50.69 14.70
CA LEU A 66 -10.67 50.32 13.73
C LEU A 66 -10.64 51.30 12.55
N ASP A 67 -10.28 50.79 11.37
CA ASP A 67 -10.32 51.53 10.12
C ASP A 67 -11.63 51.24 9.39
N LEU A 68 -12.34 52.31 8.99
CA LEU A 68 -13.54 52.28 8.18
C LEU A 68 -13.25 52.91 6.82
N ILE A 69 -13.48 52.15 5.76
CA ILE A 69 -13.07 52.48 4.40
C ILE A 69 -14.32 52.54 3.54
N PHE A 70 -14.61 53.73 3.01
CA PHE A 70 -15.86 54.02 2.31
C PHE A 70 -15.64 54.02 0.81
N PHE A 71 -16.49 53.32 0.10
CA PHE A 71 -16.58 53.28 -1.36
C PHE A 71 -17.96 53.73 -1.81
N GLU A 72 -18.04 54.24 -3.03
CA GLU A 72 -19.33 54.50 -3.69
C GLU A 72 -20.18 53.23 -3.74
N SER A 73 -21.39 53.25 -3.21
CA SER A 73 -22.25 52.07 -3.32
C SER A 73 -22.83 51.98 -4.73
N ASN A 74 -22.67 50.81 -5.36
CA ASN A 74 -23.32 50.51 -6.63
C ASN A 74 -23.65 49.02 -6.74
N SER A 75 -24.61 48.68 -7.59
CA SER A 75 -25.10 47.30 -7.75
C SER A 75 -24.03 46.31 -8.21
N ASN A 76 -22.92 46.78 -8.75
CA ASN A 76 -21.89 45.94 -9.39
C ASN A 76 -20.63 45.79 -8.52
N GLY A 77 -20.57 46.46 -7.35
CA GLY A 77 -19.43 46.51 -6.45
C GLY A 77 -18.20 47.23 -7.01
N THR A 78 -18.32 47.99 -8.09
CA THR A 78 -17.19 48.69 -8.74
C THR A 78 -16.99 50.11 -8.20
N GLY A 79 -17.54 50.38 -7.01
CA GLY A 79 -17.46 51.68 -6.36
C GLY A 79 -16.04 52.15 -6.13
N THR A 80 -15.77 53.42 -6.42
CA THR A 80 -14.45 54.03 -6.16
C THR A 80 -14.35 54.47 -4.69
N PHE A 81 -13.13 54.49 -4.17
CA PHE A 81 -12.83 54.98 -2.82
C PHE A 81 -13.34 56.43 -2.63
N LYS A 82 -13.96 56.72 -1.48
CA LYS A 82 -14.51 58.04 -1.14
C LYS A 82 -13.94 58.62 0.14
N GLY A 83 -13.64 57.79 1.14
CA GLY A 83 -13.19 58.29 2.44
C GLY A 83 -12.64 57.20 3.34
N TRP A 84 -11.83 57.60 4.32
CA TRP A 84 -11.21 56.71 5.29
C TRP A 84 -11.33 57.33 6.68
N LYS A 85 -11.84 56.58 7.65
CA LYS A 85 -11.88 56.99 9.06
C LYS A 85 -11.18 55.95 9.91
N GLU A 86 -10.10 56.35 10.56
CA GLU A 86 -9.45 55.55 11.60
C GLU A 86 -10.02 55.97 12.96
N LEU A 87 -10.37 54.98 13.78
CA LEU A 87 -10.84 55.16 15.15
C LEU A 87 -9.81 54.59 16.11
N THR A 88 -9.35 55.43 17.03
CA THR A 88 -8.38 55.09 18.06
C THR A 88 -8.95 55.42 19.44
N PRO A 89 -8.62 54.64 20.48
CA PRO A 89 -9.11 54.88 21.82
C PRO A 89 -8.44 56.09 22.47
N ALA A 90 -9.20 56.82 23.28
CA ALA A 90 -8.73 58.05 23.94
C ALA A 90 -7.75 57.82 25.12
N SER A 91 -7.66 56.59 25.67
CA SER A 91 -6.98 56.31 26.95
C SER A 91 -6.01 55.10 26.91
N GLY A 92 -5.61 54.63 25.73
CA GLY A 92 -4.75 53.44 25.60
C GLY A 92 -5.40 52.11 25.97
N THR A 93 -6.67 52.13 26.39
CA THR A 93 -7.56 50.97 26.56
C THR A 93 -8.21 50.62 25.22
N PRO A 94 -8.59 49.35 24.94
CA PRO A 94 -9.32 49.00 23.71
C PRO A 94 -10.63 49.81 23.54
N LEU A 95 -11.10 49.94 22.31
CA LEU A 95 -12.41 50.53 22.02
C LEU A 95 -13.52 49.67 22.64
N GLU A 96 -14.49 50.30 23.32
CA GLU A 96 -15.58 49.61 23.99
C GLU A 96 -16.63 49.11 22.98
N MET A 97 -16.85 47.80 22.96
CA MET A 97 -17.89 47.17 22.13
C MET A 97 -19.30 47.63 22.54
N ASN A 98 -20.23 47.59 21.58
CA ASN A 98 -21.65 47.92 21.76
C ASN A 98 -21.92 49.35 22.26
N THR A 99 -20.92 50.24 22.14
CA THR A 99 -21.07 51.67 22.44
C THR A 99 -21.29 52.46 21.16
N ASP A 100 -22.10 53.52 21.26
CA ASP A 100 -22.38 54.42 20.14
C ASP A 100 -21.24 55.42 19.98
N ILE A 101 -20.51 55.30 18.88
CA ILE A 101 -19.46 56.23 18.47
C ILE A 101 -20.03 57.11 17.36
N VAL A 102 -20.04 58.42 17.59
CA VAL A 102 -20.54 59.40 16.63
C VAL A 102 -19.37 60.11 15.98
N PHE A 103 -19.31 60.11 14.65
CA PHE A 103 -18.39 60.99 13.92
C PHE A 103 -19.08 61.65 12.72
N ASP A 104 -18.55 62.82 12.35
CA ASP A 104 -19.12 63.65 11.30
C ASP A 104 -18.53 63.26 9.93
N PHE A 105 -19.41 63.02 8.95
CA PHE A 105 -19.02 62.67 7.58
C PHE A 105 -18.32 63.83 6.86
N SER A 106 -18.60 65.08 7.25
CA SER A 106 -17.91 66.24 6.69
C SER A 106 -16.41 66.23 7.01
N ASP A 107 -15.98 65.58 8.10
CA ASP A 107 -14.56 65.42 8.46
C ASP A 107 -13.76 64.64 7.41
N ILE A 108 -14.44 63.82 6.61
CA ILE A 108 -13.84 62.94 5.59
C ILE A 108 -14.44 63.18 4.19
N GLY A 109 -15.16 64.30 4.00
CA GLY A 109 -15.72 64.70 2.71
C GLY A 109 -16.90 63.85 2.21
N LEU A 110 -17.58 63.13 3.11
CA LEU A 110 -18.75 62.30 2.79
C LEU A 110 -20.07 63.02 3.13
N LYS A 111 -21.18 62.50 2.62
CA LYS A 111 -22.54 62.99 2.90
C LYS A 111 -23.39 61.90 3.52
N THR A 112 -24.09 62.20 4.62
CA THR A 112 -24.90 61.19 5.32
C THR A 112 -26.12 60.72 4.51
N THR A 113 -26.54 61.50 3.52
CA THR A 113 -27.63 61.20 2.58
C THR A 113 -27.21 60.30 1.41
N ASP A 114 -25.90 60.06 1.23
CA ASP A 114 -25.39 59.15 0.20
C ASP A 114 -25.25 57.72 0.76
N ALA A 115 -25.37 56.74 -0.13
CA ALA A 115 -25.13 55.32 0.17
C ALA A 115 -23.64 54.97 -0.05
N TYR A 116 -23.10 54.11 0.81
CA TYR A 116 -21.70 53.69 0.76
C TYR A 116 -21.53 52.20 1.02
N ASP A 117 -20.61 51.58 0.30
CA ASP A 117 -20.10 50.26 0.66
C ASP A 117 -18.89 50.44 1.59
N ILE A 118 -18.86 49.70 2.69
CA ILE A 118 -17.89 49.89 3.77
C ILE A 118 -17.08 48.60 3.98
N LEU A 119 -15.76 48.75 3.98
CA LEU A 119 -14.83 47.74 4.47
C LEU A 119 -14.30 48.19 5.83
N ALA A 120 -14.48 47.35 6.85
CA ALA A 120 -13.97 47.57 8.19
C ALA A 120 -12.81 46.61 8.47
N VAL A 121 -11.74 47.11 9.06
CA VAL A 121 -10.61 46.30 9.53
C VAL A 121 -10.14 46.79 10.89
N ALA A 122 -9.99 45.87 11.84
CA ALA A 122 -9.50 46.17 13.18
C ALA A 122 -8.08 45.63 13.37
N ASN A 123 -7.31 46.32 14.22
CA ASN A 123 -5.96 45.96 14.64
C ASN A 123 -4.95 45.75 13.50
N MET A 124 -5.17 46.38 12.35
CA MET A 124 -4.18 46.34 11.27
C MET A 124 -2.91 47.09 11.70
N GLY A 125 -1.74 46.50 11.42
CA GLY A 125 -0.44 47.05 11.82
C GLY A 125 0.72 46.37 11.12
N SER A 126 1.95 46.78 11.47
CA SER A 126 3.18 46.29 10.81
C SER A 126 3.40 44.78 10.93
N ASN A 127 2.85 44.15 11.97
CA ASN A 127 2.97 42.70 12.20
C ASN A 127 2.22 41.85 11.15
N TYR A 128 1.29 42.46 10.42
CA TYR A 128 0.48 41.81 9.39
C TYR A 128 0.94 42.13 7.96
N LEU A 129 2.13 42.74 7.82
CA LEU A 129 2.77 43.04 6.54
C LEU A 129 3.83 41.97 6.19
N PRO A 130 4.25 41.87 4.92
CA PRO A 130 5.32 40.97 4.50
C PRO A 130 6.62 41.18 5.28
N ALA A 131 7.15 40.10 5.87
CA ALA A 131 8.36 40.13 6.70
C ALA A 131 9.65 40.56 5.95
N ASN A 132 9.63 40.50 4.62
CA ASN A 132 10.74 40.93 3.76
C ASN A 132 10.81 42.46 3.56
N GLY A 133 9.87 43.21 4.16
CA GLY A 133 9.79 44.67 4.02
C GLY A 133 9.32 45.15 2.64
N SER A 134 8.74 44.27 1.81
CA SER A 134 8.30 44.63 0.45
C SER A 134 7.09 45.55 0.40
N GLN A 135 6.42 45.78 1.54
CA GLN A 135 5.24 46.64 1.63
C GLN A 135 5.24 47.35 2.98
N SER A 136 5.07 48.68 2.96
CA SER A 136 4.80 49.47 4.16
C SER A 136 3.30 49.53 4.47
N LEU A 137 2.93 49.99 5.68
CA LEU A 137 1.51 50.18 6.02
C LEU A 137 0.84 51.21 5.10
N ASP A 138 1.59 52.23 4.67
CA ASP A 138 1.11 53.23 3.72
C ASP A 138 0.89 52.64 2.33
N ASP A 139 1.78 51.76 1.86
CA ASP A 139 1.58 51.05 0.59
C ASP A 139 0.34 50.16 0.63
N TRP A 140 0.10 49.50 1.77
CA TRP A 140 -1.10 48.69 2.00
C TRP A 140 -2.37 49.56 1.99
N LYS A 141 -2.38 50.68 2.72
CA LYS A 141 -3.50 51.66 2.71
C LYS A 141 -3.73 52.22 1.30
N ASN A 142 -2.67 52.51 0.55
CA ASN A 142 -2.75 53.04 -0.81
C ASN A 142 -3.28 52.01 -1.82
N ALA A 143 -2.94 50.73 -1.68
CA ALA A 143 -3.47 49.67 -2.52
C ALA A 143 -5.01 49.60 -2.44
N ILE A 144 -5.57 49.82 -1.25
CA ILE A 144 -7.02 49.86 -1.04
C ILE A 144 -7.64 51.12 -1.66
N LYS A 145 -7.05 52.30 -1.40
CA LYS A 145 -7.53 53.58 -1.93
C LYS A 145 -7.53 53.63 -3.47
N ASN A 146 -6.57 52.94 -4.09
CA ASN A 146 -6.44 52.88 -5.55
C ASN A 146 -7.28 51.76 -6.20
N SER A 147 -8.03 51.00 -5.41
CA SER A 147 -8.89 49.91 -5.87
C SER A 147 -10.37 50.31 -5.80
N ASN A 148 -11.23 49.59 -6.54
CA ASN A 148 -12.67 49.64 -6.30
C ASN A 148 -13.08 48.68 -5.17
N PHE A 149 -14.30 48.83 -4.63
CA PHE A 149 -14.80 48.03 -3.50
C PHE A 149 -14.62 46.51 -3.70
N LYS A 150 -15.04 45.98 -4.85
CA LYS A 150 -14.94 44.56 -5.18
C LYS A 150 -13.49 44.08 -5.26
N THR A 151 -12.61 44.85 -5.90
CA THR A 151 -11.18 44.54 -6.01
C THR A 151 -10.51 44.58 -4.64
N ALA A 152 -10.73 45.64 -3.85
CA ALA A 152 -10.18 45.76 -2.50
C ALA A 152 -10.62 44.61 -1.59
N ARG A 153 -11.92 44.27 -1.63
CA ARG A 153 -12.47 43.14 -0.87
C ARG A 153 -11.86 41.79 -1.26
N ALA A 154 -11.52 41.62 -2.55
CA ALA A 154 -11.07 40.35 -3.10
C ALA A 154 -9.56 40.13 -3.11
N GLU A 155 -8.75 41.19 -3.20
CA GLU A 155 -7.31 41.07 -3.50
C GLU A 155 -6.41 41.50 -2.35
N VAL A 156 -6.92 42.30 -1.40
CA VAL A 156 -6.09 42.82 -0.31
C VAL A 156 -5.79 41.72 0.70
N GLN A 157 -4.51 41.55 0.99
CA GLN A 157 -4.00 40.50 1.85
C GLN A 157 -3.31 41.04 3.10
N VAL A 158 -3.26 40.19 4.12
CA VAL A 158 -2.39 40.30 5.29
C VAL A 158 -1.46 39.09 5.35
N PHE A 159 -0.32 39.24 6.00
CA PHE A 159 0.76 38.25 6.03
C PHE A 159 1.15 37.91 7.47
N MET A 160 1.88 36.81 7.67
CA MET A 160 2.50 36.46 8.94
C MET A 160 3.98 36.16 8.76
N ALA A 161 4.77 36.41 9.80
CA ALA A 161 6.17 36.02 9.87
C ALA A 161 6.33 34.77 10.75
N GLY A 162 7.16 33.83 10.30
CA GLY A 162 7.56 32.67 11.09
C GLY A 162 8.81 32.91 11.93
N THR A 163 9.16 31.93 12.74
CA THR A 163 10.39 31.88 13.54
C THR A 163 11.37 30.86 12.94
N ALA A 164 12.65 30.92 13.35
CA ALA A 164 13.63 29.93 12.90
C ALA A 164 13.26 28.53 13.41
N THR A 165 13.50 27.50 12.59
CA THR A 165 13.08 26.11 12.90
C THR A 165 13.82 25.48 14.07
N ASP A 166 14.94 26.07 14.47
CA ASP A 166 15.79 25.70 15.61
C ASP A 166 15.63 26.67 16.79
N ALA A 167 14.75 27.68 16.70
CA ALA A 167 14.54 28.63 17.78
C ALA A 167 13.87 27.94 18.99
N PRO A 168 14.54 27.90 20.16
CA PRO A 168 13.94 27.38 21.39
C PRO A 168 12.99 28.41 22.03
N GLU A 169 12.88 29.61 21.48
CA GLU A 169 12.14 30.72 22.05
C GLU A 169 10.62 30.50 21.88
N TYR A 170 9.96 30.35 23.02
CA TYR A 170 8.50 30.41 23.18
C TYR A 170 8.03 31.80 23.64
N SER A 171 8.92 32.80 23.56
CA SER A 171 8.72 34.18 23.98
C SER A 171 8.30 35.11 22.84
N THR A 172 8.54 34.75 21.58
CA THR A 172 8.16 35.54 20.40
C THR A 172 6.81 35.07 19.86
N ARG A 173 5.80 35.94 19.95
CA ARG A 173 4.45 35.68 19.45
C ARG A 173 4.13 36.64 18.29
N PRO A 174 4.30 36.21 17.03
CA PRO A 174 3.98 37.04 15.88
C PRO A 174 2.46 37.36 15.79
N ILE A 175 1.63 36.62 16.53
CA ILE A 175 0.20 36.88 16.69
C ILE A 175 -0.09 36.95 18.19
N GLU A 176 -0.56 38.11 18.64
CA GLU A 176 -0.92 38.37 20.03
C GLU A 176 -2.44 38.39 20.16
N SER A 177 -2.99 37.73 21.19
CA SER A 177 -4.44 37.70 21.40
C SER A 177 -5.02 39.10 21.55
N GLU A 178 -4.28 40.05 22.14
CA GLU A 178 -4.74 41.43 22.37
C GLU A 178 -4.86 42.31 21.12
N ALA A 179 -4.44 41.83 19.94
CA ALA A 179 -4.39 42.63 18.73
C ALA A 179 -4.65 41.78 17.47
N LEU A 180 -5.58 40.83 17.53
CA LEU A 180 -5.93 39.99 16.39
C LEU A 180 -6.52 40.80 15.24
N PRO A 181 -6.15 40.54 13.97
CA PRO A 181 -6.72 41.25 12.84
C PRO A 181 -8.17 40.80 12.67
N MET A 182 -9.10 41.74 12.54
CA MET A 182 -10.53 41.43 12.35
C MET A 182 -11.09 42.23 11.19
N SER A 183 -12.15 41.73 10.57
CA SER A 183 -12.73 42.41 9.42
C SER A 183 -14.25 42.23 9.33
N ALA A 184 -14.88 43.17 8.62
CA ALA A 184 -16.28 43.10 8.22
C ALA A 184 -16.48 43.84 6.90
N SER A 185 -17.54 43.49 6.18
CA SER A 185 -18.01 44.20 4.99
C SER A 185 -19.52 44.44 5.14
N LEU A 186 -19.95 45.68 4.94
CA LEU A 186 -21.34 46.09 5.10
C LEU A 186 -21.67 47.26 4.17
N GLY A 187 -22.96 47.52 3.96
CA GLY A 187 -23.46 48.71 3.29
C GLY A 187 -24.04 49.72 4.27
N LYS A 188 -23.96 51.00 3.92
CA LYS A 188 -24.75 52.08 4.49
C LYS A 188 -25.72 52.57 3.41
N GLU A 189 -27.01 52.58 3.73
CA GLU A 189 -28.02 53.17 2.86
C GLU A 189 -28.14 54.69 3.08
N SER A 190 -28.71 55.40 2.10
CA SER A 190 -28.92 56.87 2.13
C SER A 190 -29.71 57.37 3.35
N LYS A 191 -30.53 56.52 3.98
CA LYS A 191 -31.37 56.87 5.13
C LYS A 191 -30.76 56.45 6.47
N ASP A 192 -29.66 55.68 6.46
CA ASP A 192 -29.09 55.15 7.69
C ASP A 192 -28.33 56.23 8.44
N THR A 193 -28.79 56.51 9.66
CA THR A 193 -28.11 57.40 10.62
C THR A 193 -27.33 56.62 11.68
N LYS A 194 -27.49 55.28 11.70
CA LYS A 194 -26.75 54.36 12.56
C LYS A 194 -26.37 53.08 11.82
N ILE A 195 -25.13 52.63 11.94
CA ILE A 195 -24.65 51.34 11.41
C ILE A 195 -24.08 50.47 12.52
N SER A 196 -24.32 49.16 12.43
CA SER A 196 -23.78 48.16 13.35
C SER A 196 -22.78 47.28 12.63
N ILE A 197 -21.56 47.16 13.17
CA ILE A 197 -20.46 46.43 12.55
C ILE A 197 -20.20 45.17 13.39
N VAL A 198 -20.34 44.00 12.78
CA VAL A 198 -20.00 42.72 13.42
C VAL A 198 -18.69 42.23 12.83
N LEU A 199 -17.61 42.35 13.60
CA LEU A 199 -16.26 41.98 13.18
C LEU A 199 -16.00 40.48 13.39
N GLN A 200 -15.34 39.85 12.42
CA GLN A 200 -14.85 38.48 12.53
C GLN A 200 -13.33 38.46 12.65
N ARG A 201 -12.79 37.64 13.56
CA ARG A 201 -11.35 37.41 13.63
C ARG A 201 -10.87 36.74 12.36
N SER A 202 -9.73 37.17 11.85
CA SER A 202 -9.12 36.63 10.63
C SER A 202 -8.25 35.38 10.88
N VAL A 203 -8.31 34.79 12.06
CA VAL A 203 -7.49 33.65 12.47
C VAL A 203 -8.34 32.47 12.93
N SER A 204 -7.79 31.27 12.79
CA SER A 204 -8.21 30.06 13.49
C SER A 204 -7.46 29.95 14.81
N ARG A 205 -8.15 29.61 15.89
CA ARG A 205 -7.59 29.36 17.24
C ARG A 205 -7.38 27.87 17.48
N PHE A 206 -6.27 27.50 18.07
CA PHE A 206 -5.97 26.12 18.45
C PHE A 206 -5.84 25.99 19.96
N ASP A 207 -6.68 25.16 20.57
CA ASP A 207 -6.61 24.89 22.01
C ASP A 207 -6.10 23.45 22.22
N VAL A 208 -5.05 23.28 23.03
CA VAL A 208 -4.40 21.99 23.28
C VAL A 208 -4.68 21.53 24.72
N TYR A 209 -5.38 20.42 24.83
CA TYR A 209 -5.74 19.76 26.07
C TYR A 209 -4.96 18.46 26.23
N ASN A 210 -4.63 18.09 27.46
CA ASN A 210 -3.98 16.82 27.75
C ASN A 210 -4.84 15.91 28.64
N SER A 211 -5.27 14.78 28.09
CA SER A 211 -5.98 13.71 28.81
C SER A 211 -5.15 12.43 28.95
N ALA A 212 -3.89 12.43 28.48
CA ALA A 212 -3.00 11.28 28.60
C ALA A 212 -2.50 11.12 30.05
N GLU A 213 -3.08 10.16 30.76
CA GLU A 213 -2.63 9.79 32.10
C GLU A 213 -1.14 9.40 32.09
N GLY A 214 -0.39 9.90 33.08
CA GLY A 214 1.06 9.66 33.16
C GLY A 214 1.94 10.63 32.37
N TYR A 215 1.37 11.59 31.63
CA TYR A 215 2.13 12.61 30.90
C TYR A 215 1.74 14.04 31.31
N THR A 216 2.69 14.97 31.22
CA THR A 216 2.51 16.41 31.49
C THR A 216 2.74 17.19 30.19
N LEU A 217 1.81 18.07 29.80
CA LEU A 217 2.00 18.97 28.66
C LEU A 217 3.06 20.01 29.00
N GLU A 218 4.04 20.25 28.14
CA GLU A 218 5.10 21.24 28.40
C GLU A 218 5.08 22.40 27.42
N SER A 219 4.78 22.15 26.14
CA SER A 219 4.66 23.20 25.13
C SER A 219 3.90 22.72 23.89
N ALA A 220 3.45 23.67 23.07
CA ALA A 220 2.93 23.40 21.74
C ALA A 220 3.35 24.51 20.76
N ALA A 221 3.69 24.13 19.53
CA ALA A 221 4.10 25.05 18.47
C ALA A 221 3.29 24.84 17.18
N VAL A 222 2.94 25.93 16.50
CA VAL A 222 2.24 25.90 15.21
C VAL A 222 3.25 25.81 14.07
N TRP A 223 3.05 24.82 13.19
CA TRP A 223 3.86 24.53 12.02
C TRP A 223 2.98 24.46 10.76
N ASN A 224 3.59 24.65 9.59
CA ASN A 224 2.90 24.72 8.29
C ASN A 224 1.74 25.73 8.25
N ALA A 225 1.94 26.91 8.83
CA ALA A 225 0.93 27.97 8.77
C ALA A 225 0.83 28.55 7.35
N TYR A 226 -0.39 28.88 6.91
CA TYR A 226 -0.59 29.54 5.63
C TYR A 226 -0.02 30.98 5.69
N PRO A 227 0.78 31.43 4.71
CA PRO A 227 1.57 32.65 4.85
C PRO A 227 0.78 33.96 4.75
N SER A 228 -0.38 33.94 4.09
CA SER A 228 -1.19 35.13 3.84
C SER A 228 -2.69 34.85 3.82
N LEU A 229 -3.50 35.91 3.94
CA LEU A 229 -4.95 35.79 3.97
C LEU A 229 -5.60 37.00 3.29
N PHE A 230 -6.66 36.78 2.51
CA PHE A 230 -7.53 37.87 2.07
C PHE A 230 -8.34 38.42 3.25
N VAL A 231 -8.29 39.74 3.44
CA VAL A 231 -8.83 40.38 4.64
C VAL A 231 -10.35 40.21 4.75
N TRP A 232 -11.10 40.34 3.64
CA TRP A 232 -12.57 40.39 3.65
C TRP A 232 -13.30 39.26 2.90
N ASN A 233 -12.59 38.33 2.27
CA ASN A 233 -13.16 37.16 1.58
C ASN A 233 -12.73 35.87 2.31
N GLY A 234 -13.68 35.24 3.01
CA GLY A 234 -13.41 34.24 4.04
C GLY A 234 -13.85 32.81 3.76
N GLU A 235 -13.74 32.34 2.52
CA GLU A 235 -13.71 30.89 2.29
C GLU A 235 -12.45 30.50 1.51
N PRO A 236 -11.70 29.47 1.94
CA PRO A 236 -10.63 28.90 1.14
C PRO A 236 -11.26 28.22 -0.09
N ASN A 237 -11.46 29.00 -1.15
CA ASN A 237 -12.17 28.56 -2.36
C ASN A 237 -11.41 27.48 -3.16
N ALA A 238 -10.13 27.22 -2.85
CA ALA A 238 -9.34 26.16 -3.46
C ALA A 238 -8.09 25.81 -2.63
N PHE A 239 -7.65 24.55 -2.73
CA PHE A 239 -6.34 24.11 -2.25
C PHE A 239 -5.22 24.68 -3.12
N ASP A 240 -4.42 25.59 -2.57
CA ASP A 240 -3.19 26.06 -3.20
C ASP A 240 -1.97 25.24 -2.73
N LYS A 241 -1.55 24.33 -3.60
CA LYS A 241 -0.38 23.46 -3.41
C LYS A 241 0.95 24.20 -3.61
N ALA A 242 0.96 25.31 -4.37
CA ALA A 242 2.17 26.03 -4.72
C ALA A 242 2.58 27.05 -3.65
N ALA A 243 1.63 27.52 -2.84
CA ALA A 243 1.92 28.41 -1.72
C ALA A 243 2.87 27.76 -0.69
N GLN A 244 4.03 28.39 -0.48
CA GLN A 244 5.00 27.93 0.51
C GLN A 244 4.50 28.24 1.93
N ARG A 245 4.28 27.19 2.73
CA ARG A 245 3.87 27.37 4.13
C ARG A 245 5.01 27.92 4.97
N ILE A 246 4.64 28.65 6.02
CA ILE A 246 5.56 29.01 7.10
C ILE A 246 5.84 27.72 7.88
N THR A 247 7.06 27.20 7.74
CA THR A 247 7.47 25.92 8.33
C THR A 247 7.22 25.90 9.84
N ARG A 248 7.77 26.87 10.58
CA ARG A 248 7.51 27.08 12.01
C ARG A 248 7.01 28.50 12.22
N LEU A 249 5.80 28.65 12.79
CA LEU A 249 5.20 29.95 13.06
C LEU A 249 5.71 30.47 14.43
N TYR A 250 5.18 29.94 15.53
CA TYR A 250 5.67 30.16 16.90
C TYR A 250 5.17 29.05 17.83
N GLY A 251 5.64 29.04 19.07
CA GLY A 251 5.11 28.15 20.11
C GLY A 251 4.90 28.84 21.44
N VAL A 252 4.25 28.12 22.34
CA VAL A 252 3.88 28.57 23.68
C VAL A 252 4.18 27.47 24.70
N GLU A 253 4.70 27.86 25.86
CA GLU A 253 4.88 26.95 27.01
C GLU A 253 3.59 26.78 27.80
N SER A 254 3.40 25.56 28.31
CA SER A 254 2.36 25.25 29.27
C SER A 254 2.76 25.74 30.66
N GLU A 255 1.85 26.44 31.33
CA GLU A 255 2.04 26.87 32.71
C GLU A 255 1.80 25.69 33.65
N ALA A 256 2.89 25.13 34.19
CA ALA A 256 2.86 24.01 35.15
C ALA A 256 2.06 22.76 34.67
N GLY A 257 1.99 22.52 33.37
CA GLY A 257 1.26 21.38 32.81
C GLY A 257 -0.21 21.64 32.47
N ALA A 258 -0.67 22.89 32.60
CA ALA A 258 -2.02 23.31 32.22
C ALA A 258 -2.27 23.24 30.71
N ASP A 259 -3.54 23.17 30.34
CA ASP A 259 -3.98 23.24 28.94
C ASP A 259 -3.55 24.57 28.30
N ILE A 260 -3.23 24.54 27.01
CA ILE A 260 -2.86 25.74 26.24
C ILE A 260 -4.11 26.19 25.49
N VAL A 261 -4.81 27.19 26.03
CA VAL A 261 -6.08 27.70 25.52
C VAL A 261 -5.93 29.19 25.20
N GLY A 262 -6.40 29.65 24.03
CA GLY A 262 -6.36 31.08 23.69
C GLY A 262 -4.97 31.65 23.40
N LYS A 263 -4.00 30.80 23.06
CA LYS A 263 -2.59 31.21 22.89
C LYS A 263 -1.99 30.85 21.53
N LEU A 264 -2.65 30.01 20.71
CA LEU A 264 -2.13 29.54 19.43
C LEU A 264 -3.12 29.88 18.30
N TYR A 265 -2.60 30.48 17.23
CA TYR A 265 -3.38 31.04 16.13
C TYR A 265 -2.66 30.82 14.80
N ALA A 266 -3.43 30.65 13.71
CA ALA A 266 -2.94 30.74 12.34
C ALA A 266 -4.06 31.17 11.38
N TYR A 267 -3.71 31.49 10.14
CA TYR A 267 -4.69 31.75 9.09
C TYR A 267 -5.39 30.47 8.59
N GLU A 268 -6.47 30.71 7.84
CA GLU A 268 -7.24 29.69 7.13
C GLU A 268 -6.34 28.82 6.23
N ASN A 269 -6.67 27.53 6.12
CA ASN A 269 -5.95 26.58 5.27
C ASN A 269 -6.88 25.43 4.89
N TYR A 270 -6.86 25.02 3.63
CA TYR A 270 -7.64 23.90 3.14
C TYR A 270 -6.72 22.89 2.47
N VAL A 271 -6.73 21.64 2.93
CA VAL A 271 -5.95 20.53 2.36
C VAL A 271 -6.86 19.31 2.22
N PRO A 272 -7.20 18.88 1.00
CA PRO A 272 -8.22 17.84 0.78
C PRO A 272 -7.76 16.44 1.23
N ALA A 273 -6.46 16.15 1.14
CA ALA A 273 -5.88 14.85 1.52
C ALA A 273 -4.57 15.00 2.33
N PRO A 274 -4.65 15.36 3.62
CA PRO A 274 -3.48 15.56 4.48
C PRO A 274 -2.68 14.28 4.74
N LYS A 275 -1.35 14.38 4.74
CA LYS A 275 -0.40 13.31 5.09
C LYS A 275 0.39 13.66 6.34
N GLN A 276 0.86 12.64 7.07
CA GLN A 276 1.47 12.82 8.39
C GLN A 276 2.69 13.75 8.39
N ASN A 277 3.53 13.73 7.35
CA ASN A 277 4.77 14.52 7.27
C ASN A 277 4.79 15.53 6.10
N ASP A 278 3.63 15.90 5.55
CA ASP A 278 3.61 16.88 4.46
C ASP A 278 3.99 18.30 4.95
N GLN A 279 4.28 19.18 3.99
CA GLN A 279 4.68 20.57 4.22
C GLN A 279 3.52 21.57 4.00
N VAL A 280 2.28 21.09 3.86
CA VAL A 280 1.13 21.90 3.43
C VAL A 280 -0.01 21.93 4.44
N THR A 281 -0.15 20.87 5.24
CA THR A 281 -1.15 20.71 6.29
C THR A 281 -0.66 21.40 7.55
N THR A 282 -1.42 22.37 8.04
CA THR A 282 -1.14 23.05 9.31
C THR A 282 -1.17 22.04 10.45
N CYS A 283 -0.11 22.02 11.24
CA CYS A 283 0.10 21.03 12.28
C CYS A 283 0.62 21.67 13.57
N LEU A 284 0.42 20.98 14.68
CA LEU A 284 0.98 21.33 15.97
C LEU A 284 2.08 20.35 16.33
N ILE A 285 3.19 20.86 16.84
CA ILE A 285 4.24 20.07 17.49
C ILE A 285 4.09 20.22 18.99
N ILE A 286 3.72 19.14 19.65
CA ILE A 286 3.36 19.11 21.08
C ILE A 286 4.47 18.41 21.85
N ARG A 287 4.95 19.04 22.92
CA ARG A 287 5.92 18.47 23.86
C ARG A 287 5.21 17.96 25.09
N VAL A 288 5.42 16.69 25.42
CA VAL A 288 4.92 16.07 26.65
C VAL A 288 6.07 15.44 27.45
N ARG A 289 5.97 15.48 28.77
CA ARG A 289 6.90 14.81 29.69
C ARG A 289 6.25 13.60 30.34
N ASN A 290 6.91 12.46 30.23
CA ASN A 290 6.53 11.24 30.93
C ASN A 290 6.81 11.42 32.44
N LYS A 291 5.77 11.26 33.28
CA LYS A 291 5.86 11.45 34.74
C LYS A 291 6.67 10.36 35.44
N GLN A 292 6.79 9.17 34.84
CA GLN A 292 7.53 8.04 35.43
C GLN A 292 9.02 8.10 35.09
N SER A 293 9.36 8.29 33.81
CA SER A 293 10.76 8.33 33.36
C SER A 293 11.41 9.71 33.44
N GLY A 294 10.60 10.78 33.52
CA GLY A 294 11.05 12.16 33.44
C GLY A 294 11.44 12.62 32.03
N THR A 295 11.35 11.75 31.02
CA THR A 295 11.71 12.04 29.63
C THR A 295 10.69 12.98 28.99
N ALA A 296 11.16 14.02 28.28
CA ALA A 296 10.32 14.88 27.46
C ALA A 296 10.49 14.56 25.98
N SER A 297 9.39 14.46 25.24
CA SER A 297 9.38 14.13 23.82
C SER A 297 8.41 14.99 23.01
N TYR A 298 8.73 15.17 21.73
CA TYR A 298 7.97 15.99 20.78
C TYR A 298 7.15 15.14 19.81
N HIS A 299 5.96 15.61 19.46
CA HIS A 299 4.99 14.87 18.68
C HIS A 299 4.26 15.76 17.68
N ARG A 300 4.15 15.32 16.42
CA ARG A 300 3.38 16.02 15.39
C ARG A 300 1.92 15.59 15.35
N VAL A 301 1.04 16.58 15.32
CA VAL A 301 -0.40 16.43 15.14
C VAL A 301 -0.88 17.33 13.99
N ASN A 302 -1.49 16.75 12.97
CA ASN A 302 -2.15 17.53 11.92
C ASN A 302 -3.52 18.00 12.42
N VAL A 303 -3.85 19.30 12.24
CA VAL A 303 -5.10 19.87 12.78
C VAL A 303 -6.29 19.51 11.87
N ARG A 304 -6.78 18.29 11.99
CA ARG A 304 -7.98 17.74 11.32
C ARG A 304 -8.64 16.60 12.10
N PRO A 305 -9.93 16.33 11.87
CA PRO A 305 -10.51 15.04 12.22
C PRO A 305 -9.77 13.86 11.55
N LEU A 306 -9.82 12.70 12.18
CA LEU A 306 -9.26 11.47 11.62
C LEU A 306 -9.98 11.14 10.30
N GLU A 307 -9.23 10.67 9.31
CA GLU A 307 -9.72 10.29 7.96
C GLU A 307 -10.37 11.40 7.10
N SER A 308 -10.42 12.65 7.57
CA SER A 308 -10.91 13.79 6.78
C SER A 308 -9.82 14.63 6.10
N GLY A 309 -10.23 15.53 5.20
CA GLY A 309 -9.42 16.70 4.82
C GLY A 309 -9.23 17.69 5.97
N GLN A 310 -8.30 18.63 5.82
CA GLN A 310 -8.17 19.81 6.68
C GLN A 310 -8.95 20.98 6.08
N SER A 311 -9.79 21.61 6.89
CA SER A 311 -10.43 22.88 6.61
C SER A 311 -10.26 23.75 7.86
N LEU A 312 -9.46 24.80 7.77
CA LEU A 312 -9.30 25.78 8.83
C LEU A 312 -10.03 27.05 8.38
N LYS A 313 -11.00 27.49 9.19
CA LYS A 313 -11.82 28.68 8.95
C LYS A 313 -11.47 29.76 9.97
N ARG A 314 -11.59 31.02 9.55
CA ARG A 314 -11.39 32.18 10.41
C ARG A 314 -12.48 32.24 11.48
N ASN A 315 -12.17 32.82 12.62
CA ASN A 315 -13.06 32.92 13.77
C ASN A 315 -13.56 31.55 14.29
N ASN A 316 -12.79 30.48 14.05
CA ASN A 316 -13.09 29.14 14.54
C ASN A 316 -12.06 28.65 15.56
N VAL A 317 -12.52 27.86 16.53
CA VAL A 317 -11.69 27.20 17.53
C VAL A 317 -11.61 25.70 17.25
N TYR A 318 -10.38 25.20 17.21
CA TYR A 318 -10.06 23.79 17.03
C TYR A 318 -9.50 23.24 18.33
N LYS A 319 -10.35 22.55 19.07
CA LYS A 319 -9.96 21.90 20.33
C LYS A 319 -9.30 20.56 20.05
N LEU A 320 -7.99 20.48 20.28
CA LEU A 320 -7.20 19.26 20.23
C LEU A 320 -7.06 18.67 21.62
N THR A 321 -7.35 17.38 21.78
CA THR A 321 -7.13 16.64 23.03
C THR A 321 -6.13 15.52 22.79
N VAL A 322 -5.03 15.50 23.54
CA VAL A 322 -4.06 14.40 23.56
C VAL A 322 -4.65 13.30 24.44
N ASN A 323 -5.02 12.18 23.84
CA ASN A 323 -5.72 11.08 24.53
C ASN A 323 -4.72 10.08 25.14
N SER A 324 -3.65 9.75 24.42
CA SER A 324 -2.60 8.87 24.90
C SER A 324 -1.30 9.01 24.08
N VAL A 325 -0.17 8.66 24.70
CA VAL A 325 1.13 8.56 24.03
C VAL A 325 1.37 7.10 23.65
N LYS A 326 1.43 6.81 22.35
CA LYS A 326 1.57 5.42 21.84
C LYS A 326 3.02 4.93 21.88
N LYS A 327 3.96 5.86 21.72
CA LYS A 327 5.41 5.64 21.80
C LYS A 327 6.09 6.96 22.16
N GLU A 328 7.23 6.87 22.81
CA GLU A 328 8.08 8.06 23.05
C GLU A 328 8.35 8.77 21.72
N GLY A 329 8.18 10.08 21.73
CA GLY A 329 8.28 10.93 20.55
C GLY A 329 9.73 11.21 20.16
N TYR A 330 9.93 12.37 19.54
CA TYR A 330 11.23 12.81 19.06
C TYR A 330 11.93 13.73 20.06
N THR A 331 13.23 13.99 19.86
CA THR A 331 14.02 14.80 20.79
C THR A 331 13.97 16.29 20.50
N THR A 332 13.55 16.68 19.29
CA THR A 332 13.39 18.07 18.87
C THR A 332 12.08 18.29 18.10
N GLU A 333 11.62 19.54 18.02
CA GLU A 333 10.43 19.88 17.22
C GLU A 333 10.64 19.55 15.74
N LEU A 334 11.83 19.82 15.19
CA LEU A 334 12.14 19.60 13.77
C LEU A 334 12.12 18.11 13.40
N GLU A 335 12.58 17.24 14.30
CA GLU A 335 12.47 15.79 14.12
C GLU A 335 11.02 15.33 14.16
N ALA A 336 10.22 15.84 15.10
CA ALA A 336 8.79 15.54 15.17
C ALA A 336 8.04 16.01 13.91
N TYR A 337 8.38 17.19 13.40
CA TYR A 337 7.83 17.73 12.18
C TYR A 337 8.09 16.84 10.96
N LYS A 338 9.31 16.30 10.83
CA LYS A 338 9.72 15.39 9.75
C LYS A 338 9.27 13.94 9.96
N GLY A 339 8.75 13.60 11.15
CA GLY A 339 8.37 12.25 11.52
C GLY A 339 7.24 11.68 10.66
N GLU A 340 7.45 10.50 10.09
CA GLU A 340 6.50 9.85 9.18
C GLU A 340 5.40 9.05 9.89
N VAL A 341 5.57 8.81 11.20
CA VAL A 341 4.69 7.93 11.98
C VAL A 341 4.09 8.69 13.15
N THR A 342 2.78 8.59 13.31
CA THR A 342 2.06 9.15 14.46
C THR A 342 2.53 8.51 15.77
N SER A 343 2.88 9.33 16.75
CA SER A 343 3.31 8.88 18.09
C SER A 343 2.30 9.20 19.19
N LEU A 344 1.28 10.02 18.89
CA LEU A 344 0.15 10.34 19.77
C LEU A 344 -1.17 9.75 19.23
N SER A 345 -2.06 9.41 20.15
CA SER A 345 -3.50 9.39 19.89
C SER A 345 -4.08 10.74 20.30
N TYR A 346 -4.82 11.38 19.40
CA TYR A 346 -5.47 12.67 19.66
C TYR A 346 -6.83 12.74 18.97
N SER A 347 -7.69 13.65 19.44
CA SER A 347 -8.98 13.99 18.83
C SER A 347 -9.11 15.49 18.62
N ILE A 348 -9.88 15.88 17.61
CA ILE A 348 -10.19 17.28 17.31
C ILE A 348 -11.70 17.43 17.14
N ASN A 349 -12.31 18.29 17.95
CA ASN A 349 -13.74 18.57 17.85
C ASN A 349 -14.00 19.70 16.84
N TYR A 350 -14.97 19.47 15.96
CA TYR A 350 -15.46 20.39 14.93
C TYR A 350 -16.94 20.67 15.30
N TRP A 351 -17.29 21.85 15.84
CA TRP A 351 -18.66 22.20 16.29
C TRP A 351 -19.28 23.66 15.97
N ASP A 352 -19.91 23.95 14.80
CA ASP A 352 -20.81 25.04 14.31
C ASP A 352 -21.71 24.68 13.07
N MET A 353 -23.03 24.72 13.29
CA MET A 353 -24.23 24.53 12.46
C MET A 353 -25.34 24.96 13.43
N ASP A 354 -25.47 26.26 13.57
CA ASP A 354 -26.25 26.86 14.64
C ASP A 354 -27.76 26.70 14.43
N SER A 355 -28.41 26.18 15.47
CA SER A 355 -29.86 25.95 15.64
C SER A 355 -30.57 24.97 14.70
N HIS A 356 -29.98 24.64 13.57
CA HIS A 356 -30.49 23.59 12.69
C HIS A 356 -30.10 22.22 13.27
N GLY A 357 -30.96 21.23 13.03
CA GLY A 357 -30.74 19.85 13.43
C GLY A 357 -29.30 19.31 13.26
N THR A 358 -28.89 18.34 14.07
CA THR A 358 -27.60 17.64 13.87
C THR A 358 -27.83 16.25 13.33
N VAL A 359 -26.92 15.82 12.45
CA VAL A 359 -26.74 14.44 12.03
C VAL A 359 -25.42 13.95 12.64
N GLN A 360 -25.47 12.84 13.37
CA GLN A 360 -24.31 12.18 13.97
C GLN A 360 -24.13 10.81 13.35
N PHE A 361 -22.88 10.33 13.27
CA PHE A 361 -22.52 9.04 12.66
C PHE A 361 -21.40 8.34 13.45
N ASP A 362 -21.56 7.07 13.79
CA ASP A 362 -20.57 6.27 14.56
C ASP A 362 -19.93 5.14 13.75
N GLY A 363 -20.18 5.10 12.43
CA GLY A 363 -19.71 4.03 11.54
C GLY A 363 -20.83 3.07 11.11
N ASP A 364 -21.73 2.75 12.04
CA ASP A 364 -22.81 1.78 11.82
C ASP A 364 -24.21 2.41 11.96
N ASN A 365 -24.31 3.53 12.67
CA ASN A 365 -25.55 4.21 13.01
C ASN A 365 -25.49 5.69 12.63
N ILE A 366 -26.64 6.26 12.26
CA ILE A 366 -26.90 7.68 12.02
C ILE A 366 -28.01 8.12 12.98
N LEU A 367 -27.80 9.22 13.68
CA LEU A 367 -28.80 9.91 14.51
C LEU A 367 -28.96 11.34 14.02
N ALA A 368 -30.14 11.68 13.51
CA ALA A 368 -30.46 13.02 13.04
C ALA A 368 -31.65 13.61 13.81
N ILE A 369 -31.42 14.73 14.48
CA ILE A 369 -32.49 15.53 15.12
C ILE A 369 -32.80 16.76 14.26
N PRO A 370 -34.05 17.22 14.15
CA PRO A 370 -34.46 18.28 13.21
C PRO A 370 -34.16 19.70 13.72
N THR A 371 -34.09 19.87 15.04
CA THR A 371 -33.69 21.10 15.71
C THR A 371 -32.93 20.72 16.97
N LYS A 372 -32.03 21.61 17.39
CA LYS A 372 -31.38 21.50 18.71
C LYS A 372 -32.00 22.39 19.77
N LYS A 373 -33.03 23.16 19.42
CA LYS A 373 -33.72 24.04 20.37
C LYS A 373 -35.23 24.11 20.11
N VAL A 374 -36.01 23.99 21.17
CA VAL A 374 -37.47 24.17 21.20
C VAL A 374 -37.78 25.37 22.09
N MET A 375 -38.63 26.29 21.61
CA MET A 375 -39.03 27.46 22.40
C MET A 375 -40.55 27.49 22.59
N PHE A 376 -40.99 27.73 23.82
CA PHE A 376 -42.39 27.89 24.18
C PHE A 376 -42.67 29.34 24.61
N THR A 377 -43.88 29.81 24.31
CA THR A 377 -44.43 31.06 24.86
C THR A 377 -44.94 30.83 26.29
N PRO A 378 -45.33 31.87 27.04
CA PRO A 378 -45.87 31.72 28.39
C PRO A 378 -47.09 30.81 28.50
N ASN A 379 -47.84 30.57 27.43
CA ASN A 379 -49.02 29.71 27.46
C ASN A 379 -48.68 28.21 27.37
N GLY A 380 -47.42 27.87 27.07
CA GLY A 380 -46.98 26.50 26.92
C GLY A 380 -47.51 25.87 25.62
N GLY A 381 -47.70 24.55 25.62
CA GLY A 381 -48.11 23.78 24.44
C GLY A 381 -47.25 22.54 24.24
N ASN A 382 -47.34 21.95 23.03
CA ASN A 382 -46.59 20.76 22.64
C ASN A 382 -45.89 20.98 21.29
N TYR A 383 -44.69 20.43 21.13
CA TYR A 383 -43.96 20.30 19.87
C TYR A 383 -43.60 18.84 19.63
N ASP A 384 -43.95 18.31 18.46
CA ASP A 384 -43.54 16.98 18.03
C ASP A 384 -42.34 17.09 17.08
N LEU A 385 -41.23 16.46 17.44
CA LEU A 385 -40.00 16.43 16.66
C LEU A 385 -39.78 15.04 16.07
N GLY A 386 -39.80 14.94 14.75
CA GLY A 386 -39.44 13.71 14.04
C GLY A 386 -37.92 13.50 14.05
N ILE A 387 -37.47 12.41 14.68
CA ILE A 387 -36.07 12.03 14.80
C ILE A 387 -35.74 10.98 13.74
N PHE A 388 -34.77 11.27 12.88
CA PHE A 388 -34.35 10.32 11.87
C PHE A 388 -33.20 9.47 12.42
N THR A 389 -33.29 8.17 12.20
CA THR A 389 -32.23 7.21 12.57
C THR A 389 -32.08 6.15 11.50
N PHE A 390 -30.83 5.75 11.25
CA PHE A 390 -30.44 4.70 10.29
C PHE A 390 -29.32 3.85 10.89
N GLY A 391 -29.33 2.53 10.75
CA GLY A 391 -28.46 1.59 11.48
C GLY A 391 -29.23 0.67 12.42
N GLU A 392 -28.53 -0.13 13.22
CA GLU A 392 -29.10 -1.14 14.14
C GLU A 392 -29.27 -0.66 15.60
N GLY A 393 -28.85 0.57 15.91
CA GLY A 393 -29.02 1.18 17.23
C GLY A 393 -30.49 1.26 17.69
N THR A 394 -30.71 1.42 19.00
CA THR A 394 -32.04 1.67 19.57
C THR A 394 -32.17 3.13 19.99
N LEU A 395 -33.19 3.83 19.49
CA LEU A 395 -33.42 5.24 19.83
C LEU A 395 -34.03 5.33 21.22
N SER A 396 -33.42 6.11 22.11
CA SER A 396 -33.89 6.31 23.47
C SER A 396 -33.54 7.71 23.97
N VAL A 397 -34.19 8.15 25.06
CA VAL A 397 -33.78 9.36 25.78
C VAL A 397 -32.72 8.95 26.79
N SER A 398 -31.46 9.29 26.55
CA SER A 398 -30.35 8.96 27.44
C SER A 398 -30.25 9.90 28.64
N LYS A 399 -30.74 11.14 28.51
CA LYS A 399 -30.74 12.12 29.61
C LYS A 399 -31.91 13.08 29.49
N LYS A 400 -32.51 13.44 30.61
CA LYS A 400 -33.62 14.40 30.69
C LYS A 400 -33.49 15.23 31.97
N ILE A 401 -33.25 16.53 31.82
CA ILE A 401 -33.17 17.50 32.92
C ILE A 401 -34.12 18.63 32.56
N LEU A 402 -35.27 18.73 33.22
CA LEU A 402 -36.32 19.69 32.87
C LEU A 402 -36.79 20.46 34.10
N ASP A 403 -36.96 21.78 33.96
CA ASP A 403 -37.62 22.59 34.97
C ASP A 403 -39.10 22.20 35.13
N ASN A 404 -39.65 22.44 36.33
CA ASN A 404 -41.02 22.08 36.68
C ASN A 404 -42.04 22.73 35.74
N GLY A 405 -42.85 21.91 35.06
CA GLY A 405 -43.79 22.35 34.03
C GLY A 405 -43.33 22.09 32.60
N LEU A 406 -42.09 21.65 32.38
CA LEU A 406 -41.62 21.11 31.10
C LEU A 406 -41.67 19.57 31.11
N SER A 407 -41.99 18.96 29.97
CA SER A 407 -41.94 17.51 29.79
C SER A 407 -41.43 17.13 28.40
N ALA A 408 -40.92 15.91 28.26
CA ALA A 408 -40.46 15.37 27.00
C ALA A 408 -40.64 13.85 26.98
N THR A 409 -41.25 13.31 25.93
CA THR A 409 -41.58 11.89 25.81
C THR A 409 -41.25 11.43 24.41
N LEU A 410 -40.48 10.35 24.30
CA LEU A 410 -40.13 9.74 23.02
C LEU A 410 -41.06 8.55 22.76
N ASN A 411 -41.76 8.55 21.62
CA ASN A 411 -42.58 7.44 21.17
C ASN A 411 -42.20 7.07 19.73
N GLY A 412 -41.61 5.89 19.54
CA GLY A 412 -40.99 5.51 18.28
C GLY A 412 -39.88 6.49 17.89
N LYS A 413 -40.07 7.16 16.75
CA LYS A 413 -39.14 8.18 16.22
C LYS A 413 -39.59 9.61 16.49
N THR A 414 -40.65 9.83 17.26
CA THR A 414 -41.16 11.17 17.56
C THR A 414 -40.86 11.55 19.00
N LEU A 415 -40.12 12.64 19.20
CA LEU A 415 -39.95 13.27 20.51
C LEU A 415 -40.99 14.37 20.68
N THR A 416 -41.96 14.14 21.55
CA THR A 416 -42.93 15.17 21.96
C THR A 416 -42.36 15.93 23.15
N VAL A 417 -42.15 17.24 22.99
CA VAL A 417 -41.78 18.16 24.06
C VAL A 417 -43.00 18.99 24.43
N SER A 418 -43.24 19.20 25.71
CA SER A 418 -44.37 19.99 26.19
C SER A 418 -43.96 20.98 27.26
N ALA A 419 -44.67 22.10 27.33
CA ALA A 419 -44.62 23.04 28.43
C ALA A 419 -46.03 23.34 28.93
N THR A 420 -46.25 23.35 30.25
CA THR A 420 -47.47 23.91 30.81
C THR A 420 -47.38 25.44 30.78
N ALA A 421 -48.53 26.12 30.81
CA ALA A 421 -48.56 27.56 30.96
C ALA A 421 -47.75 28.02 32.19
N LEU A 422 -47.09 29.17 32.08
CA LEU A 422 -46.43 29.87 33.16
C LEU A 422 -47.51 30.46 34.08
N ALA A 423 -47.31 30.33 35.39
CA ALA A 423 -48.19 30.97 36.37
C ALA A 423 -48.02 32.51 36.35
N ASN A 424 -46.82 32.98 36.00
CA ASN A 424 -46.51 34.38 35.76
C ASN A 424 -45.79 34.52 34.41
N VAL A 425 -46.30 35.39 33.54
CA VAL A 425 -45.78 35.59 32.17
C VAL A 425 -44.37 36.15 32.09
N LYS A 426 -43.76 36.53 33.23
CA LYS A 426 -42.36 36.94 33.36
C LYS A 426 -41.41 35.80 33.78
N ASP A 427 -41.95 34.62 34.11
CA ASP A 427 -41.13 33.48 34.49
C ASP A 427 -40.40 32.91 33.27
N ARG A 428 -39.27 32.24 33.50
CA ARG A 428 -38.54 31.49 32.46
C ARG A 428 -38.30 30.07 32.95
N ARG A 429 -38.45 29.10 32.04
CA ARG A 429 -38.14 27.69 32.30
C ARG A 429 -37.18 27.18 31.25
N SER A 430 -36.26 26.32 31.65
CA SER A 430 -35.27 25.70 30.79
C SER A 430 -35.20 24.20 31.02
N GLY A 431 -34.75 23.47 30.00
CA GLY A 431 -34.58 22.04 30.09
C GLY A 431 -33.74 21.51 28.96
N ILE A 432 -33.22 20.30 29.14
CA ILE A 432 -32.36 19.60 28.20
C ILE A 432 -32.86 18.16 28.06
N VAL A 433 -32.95 17.69 26.82
CA VAL A 433 -33.22 16.29 26.47
C VAL A 433 -32.08 15.79 25.59
N GLU A 434 -31.40 14.72 26.01
CA GLU A 434 -30.40 14.01 25.22
C GLU A 434 -31.04 12.72 24.69
N LEU A 435 -30.93 12.53 23.38
CA LEU A 435 -31.33 11.32 22.67
C LEU A 435 -30.08 10.49 22.35
N SER A 436 -30.18 9.18 22.48
CA SER A 436 -29.14 8.24 22.10
C SER A 436 -29.62 7.22 21.07
N PHE A 437 -28.74 6.82 20.16
CA PHE A 437 -29.00 5.79 19.16
C PHE A 437 -27.68 5.05 18.86
N GLY A 438 -27.52 3.83 19.38
CA GLY A 438 -26.21 3.17 19.38
C GLY A 438 -25.24 3.90 20.32
N ASN A 439 -24.05 4.26 19.83
CA ASN A 439 -23.07 5.06 20.59
C ASN A 439 -23.28 6.58 20.41
N LEU A 440 -24.21 6.99 19.55
CA LEU A 440 -24.49 8.38 19.23
C LEU A 440 -25.38 9.06 20.28
N LYS A 441 -25.19 10.38 20.47
CA LYS A 441 -25.89 11.20 21.46
C LYS A 441 -26.14 12.62 20.97
N ALA A 442 -27.41 13.00 20.81
CA ALA A 442 -27.81 14.33 20.36
C ALA A 442 -28.67 15.06 21.40
N THR A 443 -28.37 16.34 21.66
CA THR A 443 -29.02 17.13 22.72
C THR A 443 -29.95 18.20 22.13
N ILE A 444 -31.10 18.38 22.78
CA ILE A 444 -32.13 19.38 22.47
C ILE A 444 -32.37 20.25 23.70
N ASP A 445 -32.18 21.56 23.55
CA ASP A 445 -32.49 22.56 24.55
C ASP A 445 -33.96 22.98 24.47
N ILE A 446 -34.61 23.16 25.60
CA ILE A 446 -36.00 23.57 25.72
C ILE A 446 -36.04 24.84 26.55
N VAL A 447 -36.69 25.89 26.04
CA VAL A 447 -36.81 27.16 26.75
C VAL A 447 -38.24 27.69 26.66
N GLN A 448 -38.84 28.04 27.78
CA GLN A 448 -40.10 28.79 27.81
C GLN A 448 -39.80 30.25 28.20
N LEU A 449 -40.09 31.19 27.29
CA LEU A 449 -39.75 32.61 27.39
C LEU A 449 -40.97 33.45 27.80
N GLU A 450 -40.73 34.69 28.24
CA GLU A 450 -41.75 35.73 28.48
C GLU A 450 -42.28 36.31 27.14
N GLY A 451 -43.60 36.56 26.98
CA GLY A 451 -44.17 37.11 25.73
C GLY A 451 -45.68 36.84 25.45
N GLY A 452 -46.22 37.34 24.33
CA GLY A 452 -47.63 37.18 23.88
C GLY A 452 -47.87 36.11 22.79
N ASP A 453 -49.13 35.87 22.40
CA ASP A 453 -49.59 34.75 21.55
C ASP A 453 -49.25 34.85 20.05
N LEU A 454 -48.14 34.24 19.62
CA LEU A 454 -47.81 33.96 18.22
C LEU A 454 -47.93 32.44 17.94
N TYR A 455 -48.56 32.03 16.83
CA TYR A 455 -48.70 30.61 16.46
C TYR A 455 -48.62 30.35 14.95
N LEU A 456 -48.08 29.20 14.55
CA LEU A 456 -47.99 28.73 13.17
C LEU A 456 -48.12 27.20 13.13
N GLU A 457 -49.03 26.68 12.31
CA GLU A 457 -49.38 25.27 12.21
C GLU A 457 -49.46 24.83 10.73
N LEU A 458 -48.78 23.73 10.40
CA LEU A 458 -48.87 23.03 9.11
C LEU A 458 -49.68 21.75 9.31
N ASN A 459 -50.66 21.47 8.46
CA ASN A 459 -51.44 20.23 8.56
C ASN A 459 -50.80 19.09 7.75
N PRO A 460 -50.22 18.06 8.39
CA PRO A 460 -49.51 16.97 7.69
C PRO A 460 -50.44 15.90 7.11
N LYS A 461 -51.75 15.94 7.38
CA LYS A 461 -52.70 14.89 6.97
C LYS A 461 -52.95 14.78 5.46
N THR A 462 -52.32 15.60 4.61
CA THR A 462 -52.67 15.71 3.18
C THR A 462 -51.56 15.37 2.19
N ILE A 463 -50.45 14.70 2.54
CA ILE A 463 -49.34 14.52 1.58
C ILE A 463 -48.91 13.06 1.40
N SER A 464 -48.99 12.58 0.16
CA SER A 464 -48.48 11.30 -0.33
C SER A 464 -47.09 11.45 -0.97
N HIS A 465 -46.32 10.36 -1.05
CA HIS A 465 -45.08 10.30 -1.83
C HIS A 465 -45.32 10.77 -3.28
N PHE A 466 -44.33 11.44 -3.86
CA PHE A 466 -44.42 11.93 -5.24
C PHE A 466 -43.92 10.86 -6.20
N GLY A 467 -44.68 10.60 -7.26
CA GLY A 467 -44.24 9.72 -8.34
C GLY A 467 -42.93 10.22 -8.98
N ASN A 468 -42.17 9.29 -9.55
CA ASN A 468 -40.88 9.56 -10.18
C ASN A 468 -40.94 10.37 -11.50
N THR A 469 -42.12 10.82 -11.93
CA THR A 469 -42.35 11.46 -13.23
C THR A 469 -42.42 12.99 -13.11
N ALA A 470 -41.92 13.72 -14.10
CA ALA A 470 -42.00 15.18 -14.14
C ALA A 470 -43.46 15.67 -14.25
N GLY A 471 -43.78 16.81 -13.63
CA GLY A 471 -45.08 17.49 -13.77
C GLY A 471 -46.24 16.93 -12.96
N VAL A 472 -46.01 15.96 -12.06
CA VAL A 472 -47.08 15.41 -11.19
C VAL A 472 -47.42 16.41 -10.08
N ALA A 473 -48.71 16.69 -9.91
CA ALA A 473 -49.23 17.60 -8.88
C ALA A 473 -49.37 16.88 -7.53
N ALA A 474 -48.86 17.47 -6.44
CA ALA A 474 -49.24 17.03 -5.10
C ALA A 474 -50.60 17.58 -4.68
N SER A 475 -51.17 16.90 -3.69
CA SER A 475 -52.25 17.41 -2.86
C SER A 475 -51.86 18.75 -2.19
N PRO A 476 -52.73 19.76 -2.16
CA PRO A 476 -52.40 21.07 -1.59
C PRO A 476 -52.15 21.02 -0.07
N ILE A 477 -51.22 21.86 0.41
CA ILE A 477 -50.83 21.91 1.83
C ILE A 477 -51.44 23.15 2.49
N ALA A 478 -52.16 22.98 3.60
CA ALA A 478 -52.80 24.08 4.32
C ALA A 478 -51.92 24.64 5.44
N VAL A 479 -51.89 25.97 5.57
CA VAL A 479 -51.17 26.72 6.62
C VAL A 479 -52.17 27.49 7.49
N LYS A 480 -52.02 27.41 8.82
CA LYS A 480 -52.82 28.16 9.80
C LYS A 480 -51.88 28.96 10.70
N SER A 481 -52.07 30.28 10.83
CA SER A 481 -51.14 31.18 11.52
C SER A 481 -51.82 32.32 12.27
N SER A 482 -51.14 32.89 13.27
CA SER A 482 -51.57 34.11 14.00
C SER A 482 -51.40 35.40 13.19
N GLY A 483 -50.56 35.37 12.16
CA GLY A 483 -50.23 36.52 11.31
C GLY A 483 -49.72 36.11 9.94
N GLU A 484 -49.19 37.07 9.20
CA GLU A 484 -48.63 36.86 7.85
C GLU A 484 -47.47 35.86 7.90
N TRP A 485 -47.39 34.95 6.92
CA TRP A 485 -46.40 33.86 6.90
C TRP A 485 -45.59 33.83 5.60
N SER A 486 -44.44 33.19 5.59
CA SER A 486 -43.62 32.90 4.39
C SER A 486 -43.25 31.43 4.34
N ALA A 487 -43.08 30.86 3.14
CA ALA A 487 -42.62 29.49 2.96
C ALA A 487 -41.41 29.42 2.02
N THR A 488 -40.43 28.63 2.42
CA THR A 488 -39.17 28.44 1.69
C THR A 488 -38.90 26.95 1.55
N ILE A 489 -38.48 26.53 0.36
CA ILE A 489 -38.23 25.12 0.08
C ILE A 489 -36.74 24.93 -0.17
N TYR A 490 -36.13 24.10 0.67
CA TYR A 490 -34.71 23.83 0.69
C TYR A 490 -34.43 22.50 0.00
N PRO A 491 -33.65 22.51 -1.09
CA PRO A 491 -33.06 21.30 -1.62
C PRO A 491 -31.84 20.91 -0.75
N PRO A 492 -31.66 19.63 -0.40
CA PRO A 492 -30.37 19.16 0.12
C PRO A 492 -29.29 19.36 -0.97
N GLY A 493 -28.10 19.83 -0.57
CA GLY A 493 -27.07 20.41 -1.44
C GLY A 493 -26.59 19.62 -2.67
N ALA A 494 -25.86 20.35 -3.53
CA ALA A 494 -25.20 19.94 -4.79
C ALA A 494 -26.00 18.99 -5.71
N GLY A 495 -27.19 19.43 -6.15
CA GLY A 495 -27.96 18.76 -7.21
C GLY A 495 -29.47 18.97 -7.16
N ALA A 496 -29.93 20.19 -6.85
CA ALA A 496 -31.36 20.48 -6.65
C ALA A 496 -32.20 20.23 -7.93
N PHE A 497 -33.02 19.17 -7.92
CA PHE A 497 -34.02 18.87 -8.96
C PHE A 497 -35.48 19.08 -8.50
N PHE A 498 -35.66 19.50 -7.24
CA PHE A 498 -36.95 19.91 -6.68
C PHE A 498 -37.11 21.42 -6.84
N SER A 499 -38.08 21.85 -7.63
CA SER A 499 -38.54 23.24 -7.70
C SER A 499 -40.03 23.26 -7.92
N PHE A 500 -40.69 24.39 -7.65
CA PHE A 500 -42.12 24.58 -7.79
C PHE A 500 -42.39 25.63 -8.86
N ALA A 501 -43.26 25.32 -9.82
CA ALA A 501 -43.77 26.32 -10.76
C ALA A 501 -45.13 26.81 -10.29
N GLN A 502 -45.26 28.12 -10.09
CA GLN A 502 -46.51 28.83 -10.38
C GLN A 502 -46.47 29.16 -11.88
N THR A 503 -47.58 29.12 -12.60
CA THR A 503 -47.65 29.50 -14.03
C THR A 503 -46.96 30.85 -14.28
N GLY A 504 -45.78 30.83 -14.90
CA GLY A 504 -44.91 32.00 -15.13
C GLY A 504 -43.43 31.61 -15.12
N SER A 505 -42.63 32.17 -16.02
CA SER A 505 -41.31 31.66 -16.47
C SER A 505 -40.11 31.89 -15.53
N ALA A 506 -40.25 31.76 -14.21
CA ALA A 506 -39.12 31.86 -13.27
C ALA A 506 -39.21 30.81 -12.14
N ALA A 507 -38.13 30.06 -11.91
CA ALA A 507 -37.97 29.22 -10.74
C ALA A 507 -37.74 30.12 -9.51
N VAL A 508 -38.55 29.98 -8.46
CA VAL A 508 -38.42 30.79 -7.25
C VAL A 508 -38.01 29.88 -6.09
N THR A 509 -36.90 30.22 -5.41
CA THR A 509 -36.47 29.65 -4.12
C THR A 509 -37.26 30.22 -2.93
N ASP A 510 -38.17 31.15 -3.18
CA ASP A 510 -39.03 31.84 -2.20
C ASP A 510 -40.48 31.84 -2.66
N TYR A 511 -41.42 31.38 -1.84
CA TYR A 511 -42.85 31.48 -2.15
C TYR A 511 -43.44 32.72 -1.45
N ASP A 512 -43.85 33.70 -2.25
CA ASP A 512 -44.54 34.90 -1.78
C ASP A 512 -46.00 34.58 -1.41
N SER A 513 -46.24 34.41 -0.11
CA SER A 513 -47.57 34.30 0.52
C SER A 513 -48.61 35.34 0.06
N GLY A 514 -48.20 36.52 -0.42
CA GLY A 514 -49.10 37.54 -0.97
C GLY A 514 -49.83 37.08 -2.24
N LYS A 515 -49.42 35.94 -2.81
CA LYS A 515 -50.03 35.29 -3.99
C LYS A 515 -50.80 34.01 -3.64
N ALA A 516 -50.88 33.63 -2.36
CA ALA A 516 -51.59 32.45 -1.90
C ALA A 516 -53.08 32.77 -1.72
N VAL A 517 -53.94 32.12 -2.49
CA VAL A 517 -55.38 32.19 -2.25
C VAL A 517 -55.71 31.22 -1.11
N ASN A 518 -56.24 31.71 0.01
CA ASN A 518 -56.73 30.93 1.15
C ASN A 518 -55.68 30.14 1.99
N SER A 519 -54.43 30.61 2.10
CA SER A 519 -53.39 29.96 2.93
C SER A 519 -53.01 28.53 2.52
N ILE A 520 -52.93 28.26 1.22
CA ILE A 520 -52.62 26.94 0.64
C ILE A 520 -51.35 26.99 -0.22
N ILE A 521 -50.46 25.99 -0.08
CA ILE A 521 -49.21 25.82 -0.85
C ILE A 521 -49.37 24.68 -1.87
N PRO A 522 -49.33 24.95 -3.20
CA PRO A 522 -49.30 23.92 -4.23
C PRO A 522 -47.86 23.47 -4.55
N VAL A 523 -47.66 22.15 -4.74
CA VAL A 523 -46.34 21.51 -4.84
C VAL A 523 -46.30 20.61 -6.11
N TYR A 524 -45.27 20.73 -6.95
CA TYR A 524 -45.09 20.07 -8.24
C TYR A 524 -43.62 19.68 -8.44
N THR A 525 -43.35 18.62 -9.21
CA THR A 525 -41.99 18.17 -9.54
C THR A 525 -41.54 18.66 -10.92
N HIS A 526 -40.41 19.37 -11.02
CA HIS A 526 -39.89 19.88 -12.31
C HIS A 526 -39.25 18.82 -13.21
N THR A 527 -38.53 17.86 -12.63
CA THR A 527 -37.91 16.76 -13.37
C THR A 527 -38.29 15.42 -12.73
N GLY A 528 -38.42 14.39 -13.56
CA GLY A 528 -38.60 13.04 -13.06
C GLY A 528 -37.33 12.58 -12.35
N ASN A 529 -37.49 11.76 -11.32
CA ASN A 529 -36.35 11.11 -10.66
C ASN A 529 -35.97 9.85 -11.44
N THR A 530 -35.01 10.01 -12.35
CA THR A 530 -34.50 8.92 -13.20
C THR A 530 -33.52 7.98 -12.51
N GLY A 531 -33.16 8.24 -11.24
CA GLY A 531 -32.31 7.38 -10.42
C GLY A 531 -33.13 6.45 -9.54
N ILE A 532 -32.53 5.38 -9.03
CA ILE A 532 -33.20 4.35 -8.18
C ILE A 532 -33.42 4.81 -6.73
N SER A 533 -32.67 5.80 -6.27
CA SER A 533 -32.79 6.36 -4.92
C SER A 533 -33.85 7.47 -4.87
N PRO A 534 -34.67 7.54 -3.81
CA PRO A 534 -35.59 8.66 -3.62
C PRO A 534 -34.86 9.99 -3.46
N ARG A 535 -35.49 11.08 -3.93
CA ARG A 535 -35.03 12.45 -3.74
C ARG A 535 -35.82 13.09 -2.60
N TYR A 536 -35.12 13.88 -1.81
CA TYR A 536 -35.68 14.53 -0.63
C TYR A 536 -35.65 16.05 -0.78
N GLY A 537 -36.62 16.73 -0.20
CA GLY A 537 -36.66 18.19 -0.07
C GLY A 537 -37.30 18.60 1.25
N PHE A 538 -37.01 19.80 1.73
CA PHE A 538 -37.60 20.32 2.97
C PHE A 538 -38.40 21.58 2.69
N MET A 539 -39.59 21.71 3.26
CA MET A 539 -40.36 22.95 3.25
C MET A 539 -40.37 23.52 4.67
N VAL A 540 -39.96 24.78 4.82
CA VAL A 540 -40.04 25.52 6.08
C VAL A 540 -41.04 26.65 5.90
N VAL A 541 -41.90 26.85 6.89
CA VAL A 541 -42.88 27.93 6.92
C VAL A 541 -42.71 28.71 8.21
N SER A 542 -42.59 30.04 8.13
CA SER A 542 -42.34 30.94 9.25
C SER A 542 -43.31 32.11 9.28
N LEU A 543 -43.55 32.72 10.45
CA LEU A 543 -44.26 34.00 10.53
C LEU A 543 -43.35 35.14 10.07
N LYS A 544 -43.87 36.09 9.28
CA LYS A 544 -43.12 37.28 8.84
C LYS A 544 -42.82 38.22 10.00
N GLU A 545 -43.76 38.34 10.93
CA GLU A 545 -43.68 39.20 12.11
C GLU A 545 -42.74 38.65 13.20
N ASP A 546 -42.48 37.34 13.20
CA ASP A 546 -41.45 36.70 14.03
C ASP A 546 -40.92 35.42 13.33
N PRO A 547 -39.78 35.52 12.62
CA PRO A 547 -39.19 34.38 11.89
C PRO A 547 -38.80 33.18 12.77
N SER A 548 -38.78 33.34 14.10
CA SER A 548 -38.49 32.23 15.02
C SER A 548 -39.69 31.28 15.22
N VAL A 549 -40.91 31.71 14.87
CA VAL A 549 -42.12 30.89 14.89
C VAL A 549 -42.25 30.19 13.54
N GLN A 550 -41.78 28.94 13.47
CA GLN A 550 -41.66 28.18 12.23
C GLN A 550 -42.12 26.72 12.35
N SER A 551 -42.44 26.10 11.21
CA SER A 551 -42.76 24.68 11.07
C SER A 551 -42.08 24.10 9.83
N THR A 552 -41.63 22.84 9.90
CA THR A 552 -40.84 22.19 8.83
C THR A 552 -41.47 20.88 8.39
N MET A 553 -41.34 20.54 7.12
CA MET A 553 -41.90 19.33 6.51
C MET A 553 -40.96 18.69 5.48
N LEU A 554 -40.95 17.36 5.41
CA LEU A 554 -40.17 16.57 4.46
C LEU A 554 -41.00 16.21 3.21
N LEU A 555 -40.41 16.40 2.03
CA LEU A 555 -40.96 16.04 0.73
C LEU A 555 -40.12 14.89 0.13
N ILE A 556 -40.77 13.84 -0.41
CA ILE A 556 -40.08 12.63 -0.91
C ILE A 556 -40.57 12.27 -2.32
N GLN A 557 -39.71 12.37 -3.34
CA GLN A 557 -39.99 11.86 -4.68
C GLN A 557 -39.31 10.52 -4.91
N ASP A 558 -40.10 9.51 -5.26
CA ASP A 558 -39.64 8.15 -5.48
C ASP A 558 -38.70 8.08 -6.70
N GLY A 559 -37.80 7.09 -6.71
CA GLY A 559 -36.91 6.80 -7.85
C GLY A 559 -37.56 5.96 -8.95
N VAL A 560 -36.81 5.66 -10.02
CA VAL A 560 -37.19 4.58 -10.93
C VAL A 560 -37.03 3.22 -10.23
N PRO A 561 -37.91 2.23 -10.51
CA PRO A 561 -37.72 0.87 -10.02
C PRO A 561 -36.35 0.33 -10.40
N GLY A 562 -35.63 -0.32 -9.47
CA GLY A 562 -34.30 -0.86 -9.71
C GLY A 562 -33.64 -1.42 -8.46
N PHE A 563 -32.49 -2.06 -8.63
CA PHE A 563 -31.79 -2.78 -7.56
C PHE A 563 -30.64 -1.98 -6.97
N THR A 564 -30.59 -1.92 -5.64
CA THR A 564 -29.39 -1.57 -4.86
C THR A 564 -28.96 -2.78 -4.06
N LEU A 565 -27.68 -3.17 -4.16
CA LEU A 565 -27.09 -4.26 -3.37
C LEU A 565 -26.20 -3.68 -2.26
N THR A 566 -26.20 -4.30 -1.08
CA THR A 566 -25.36 -3.84 0.04
C THR A 566 -24.67 -5.02 0.74
N PRO A 567 -23.33 -5.10 0.73
CA PRO A 567 -22.40 -4.20 0.01
C PRO A 567 -22.56 -4.31 -1.51
N ASP A 568 -22.11 -3.29 -2.24
CA ASP A 568 -22.05 -3.32 -3.70
C ASP A 568 -20.89 -4.22 -4.14
N ILE A 569 -21.19 -5.39 -4.70
CA ILE A 569 -20.21 -6.42 -5.07
C ILE A 569 -20.27 -6.73 -6.56
N THR A 570 -19.11 -6.92 -7.20
CA THR A 570 -19.01 -7.27 -8.62
C THR A 570 -18.57 -8.71 -8.84
N SER A 571 -17.97 -9.35 -7.84
CA SER A 571 -17.64 -10.77 -7.85
C SER A 571 -17.78 -11.43 -6.47
N ILE A 572 -17.93 -12.76 -6.49
CA ILE A 572 -17.78 -13.65 -5.34
C ILE A 572 -16.74 -14.70 -5.73
N ASP A 573 -15.65 -14.74 -4.97
CA ASP A 573 -14.53 -15.63 -5.24
C ASP A 573 -14.41 -16.69 -4.13
N PHE A 574 -14.48 -17.96 -4.53
CA PHE A 574 -14.31 -19.13 -3.69
C PHE A 574 -12.98 -19.83 -3.97
N GLU A 575 -12.37 -20.36 -2.92
CA GLU A 575 -11.28 -21.33 -3.00
C GLU A 575 -11.79 -22.68 -3.52
N TYR A 576 -10.85 -23.58 -3.82
CA TYR A 576 -11.16 -24.89 -4.38
C TYR A 576 -12.10 -25.73 -3.51
N ASP A 577 -12.09 -25.54 -2.20
CA ASP A 577 -12.93 -26.25 -1.22
C ASP A 577 -14.30 -25.59 -0.99
N GLY A 578 -14.55 -24.45 -1.64
CA GLY A 578 -15.80 -23.71 -1.52
C GLY A 578 -15.80 -22.71 -0.36
N GLU A 579 -14.70 -22.55 0.35
CA GLU A 579 -14.51 -21.45 1.29
C GLU A 579 -14.31 -20.12 0.55
N LEU A 580 -14.69 -19.01 1.18
CA LEU A 580 -14.50 -17.68 0.59
C LEU A 580 -13.02 -17.29 0.57
N THR A 581 -12.55 -16.75 -0.55
CA THR A 581 -11.21 -16.17 -0.62
C THR A 581 -11.12 -14.93 0.29
N ILE A 582 -10.15 -14.93 1.20
CA ILE A 582 -9.94 -13.88 2.23
C ILE A 582 -9.15 -12.71 1.63
N THR A 583 -9.70 -12.03 0.64
CA THR A 583 -9.10 -10.81 0.06
C THR A 583 -10.14 -9.70 -0.11
N GLY A 584 -9.89 -8.54 0.52
CA GLY A 584 -10.73 -7.35 0.37
C GLY A 584 -12.11 -7.49 0.99
N ASN A 585 -13.12 -6.90 0.32
CA ASN A 585 -14.54 -6.90 0.74
C ASN A 585 -15.34 -8.08 0.14
N ASN A 586 -14.68 -9.19 -0.22
CA ASN A 586 -15.34 -10.37 -0.78
C ASN A 586 -16.34 -10.95 0.23
N THR A 587 -17.63 -10.91 -0.10
CA THR A 587 -18.72 -11.48 0.70
C THR A 587 -19.61 -12.33 -0.18
N ASN A 588 -20.09 -13.44 0.35
CA ASN A 588 -21.09 -14.25 -0.34
C ASN A 588 -22.52 -13.89 0.06
N SER A 589 -22.74 -12.91 0.96
CA SER A 589 -24.06 -12.47 1.35
C SER A 589 -24.21 -10.95 1.30
N PHE A 590 -25.34 -10.51 0.75
CA PHE A 590 -25.66 -9.10 0.54
C PHE A 590 -27.16 -8.86 0.64
N LEU A 591 -27.53 -7.64 1.08
CA LEU A 591 -28.90 -7.16 1.14
C LEU A 591 -29.36 -6.72 -0.25
N VAL A 592 -30.66 -6.89 -0.52
CA VAL A 592 -31.29 -6.58 -1.79
C VAL A 592 -32.37 -5.53 -1.58
N ASN A 593 -32.21 -4.34 -2.17
CA ASN A 593 -33.28 -3.36 -2.23
C ASN A 593 -33.79 -3.23 -3.68
N PRO A 594 -34.97 -3.81 -4.02
CA PRO A 594 -35.56 -3.77 -5.37
C PRO A 594 -36.33 -2.47 -5.66
N GLY A 595 -36.28 -1.49 -4.77
CA GLY A 595 -37.07 -0.27 -4.83
C GLY A 595 -38.54 -0.48 -4.47
N LEU A 596 -39.32 0.60 -4.52
CA LEU A 596 -40.75 0.59 -4.22
C LEU A 596 -41.59 0.54 -5.51
N ALA A 597 -42.84 0.08 -5.37
CA ALA A 597 -43.86 0.17 -6.39
C ALA A 597 -44.15 1.64 -6.75
N THR A 598 -44.82 1.87 -7.89
CA THR A 598 -45.07 3.22 -8.43
C THR A 598 -45.89 4.12 -7.49
N ASP A 599 -46.62 3.55 -6.54
CA ASP A 599 -47.39 4.27 -5.52
C ASP A 599 -46.64 4.48 -4.18
N GLY A 600 -45.38 4.03 -4.10
CA GLY A 600 -44.52 4.16 -2.93
C GLY A 600 -44.96 3.30 -1.72
N SER A 601 -45.97 2.43 -1.87
CA SER A 601 -46.61 1.76 -0.73
C SER A 601 -46.02 0.39 -0.38
N THR A 602 -45.44 -0.32 -1.36
CA THR A 602 -44.90 -1.69 -1.19
C THR A 602 -43.56 -1.86 -1.89
N VAL A 603 -42.72 -2.78 -1.38
CA VAL A 603 -41.44 -3.17 -2.02
C VAL A 603 -41.73 -3.93 -3.32
N ASN A 604 -40.98 -3.66 -4.39
CA ASN A 604 -41.15 -4.39 -5.66
C ASN A 604 -40.81 -5.88 -5.49
N GLU A 605 -41.64 -6.76 -6.05
CA GLU A 605 -41.30 -8.19 -6.11
C GLU A 605 -40.14 -8.44 -7.08
N TRP A 606 -39.22 -9.33 -6.69
CA TRP A 606 -38.02 -9.66 -7.45
C TRP A 606 -37.72 -11.16 -7.46
N GLU A 607 -36.79 -11.57 -8.30
CA GLU A 607 -36.24 -12.94 -8.37
C GLU A 607 -34.77 -12.91 -8.81
N TYR A 608 -34.01 -13.97 -8.50
CA TYR A 608 -32.62 -14.11 -8.95
C TYR A 608 -32.51 -14.98 -10.20
N VAL A 609 -31.49 -14.71 -11.01
CA VAL A 609 -31.10 -15.52 -12.16
C VAL A 609 -29.64 -15.93 -11.99
N LEU A 610 -29.40 -17.24 -11.90
CA LEU A 610 -28.06 -17.84 -11.90
C LEU A 610 -27.85 -18.56 -13.23
N GLU A 611 -26.87 -18.11 -14.01
CA GLU A 611 -26.61 -18.62 -15.37
C GLU A 611 -25.11 -18.84 -15.64
N GLY A 612 -24.83 -19.56 -16.73
CA GLY A 612 -23.48 -19.95 -17.15
C GLY A 612 -23.24 -21.46 -17.07
N ASP A 613 -22.23 -21.94 -17.79
CA ASP A 613 -21.94 -23.37 -17.96
C ASP A 613 -21.64 -24.09 -16.63
N ASN A 614 -21.17 -23.36 -15.60
CA ASN A 614 -20.90 -23.90 -14.27
C ASN A 614 -21.91 -23.46 -13.19
N ALA A 615 -23.07 -22.90 -13.57
CA ALA A 615 -24.10 -22.48 -12.61
C ALA A 615 -24.54 -23.62 -11.67
N ALA A 616 -24.58 -24.86 -12.15
CA ALA A 616 -24.96 -26.02 -11.35
C ALA A 616 -24.03 -26.28 -10.14
N ALA A 617 -22.78 -25.77 -10.17
CA ALA A 617 -21.80 -25.91 -9.08
C ALA A 617 -22.09 -24.99 -7.88
N PHE A 618 -23.01 -24.03 -8.04
CA PHE A 618 -23.33 -23.03 -7.01
C PHE A 618 -24.78 -23.16 -6.54
N GLU A 619 -25.03 -22.76 -5.30
CA GLU A 619 -26.34 -22.67 -4.66
C GLU A 619 -26.59 -21.21 -4.25
N VAL A 620 -27.78 -20.70 -4.54
CA VAL A 620 -28.25 -19.38 -4.11
C VAL A 620 -29.38 -19.58 -3.10
N LYS A 621 -29.28 -18.91 -1.97
CA LYS A 621 -30.35 -18.80 -0.97
C LYS A 621 -30.80 -17.35 -0.92
N ASP A 622 -32.08 -17.13 -1.09
CA ASP A 622 -32.69 -15.81 -1.05
C ASP A 622 -33.76 -15.71 0.05
N THR A 623 -34.02 -14.48 0.49
CA THR A 623 -35.05 -14.14 1.48
C THR A 623 -35.79 -12.90 0.98
N HIS A 624 -37.12 -12.96 0.99
CA HIS A 624 -38.00 -11.92 0.47
C HIS A 624 -38.86 -11.36 1.59
N ASP A 625 -38.95 -10.03 1.66
CA ASP A 625 -39.88 -9.32 2.53
C ASP A 625 -40.55 -8.18 1.76
N SER A 626 -41.87 -8.21 1.67
CA SER A 626 -42.68 -7.26 0.91
C SER A 626 -42.90 -5.92 1.64
N THR A 627 -42.51 -5.84 2.91
CA THR A 627 -42.80 -4.72 3.82
C THR A 627 -41.54 -3.95 4.26
N ASP A 628 -40.39 -4.63 4.38
CA ASP A 628 -39.12 -4.00 4.75
C ASP A 628 -37.97 -4.40 3.79
N PRO A 629 -37.43 -3.47 2.98
CA PRO A 629 -36.31 -3.76 2.09
C PRO A 629 -35.05 -4.23 2.84
N LYS A 630 -34.90 -3.96 4.14
CA LYS A 630 -33.74 -4.38 4.94
C LYS A 630 -33.69 -5.88 5.23
N LEU A 631 -34.83 -6.56 5.13
CA LEU A 631 -34.92 -8.00 5.40
C LEU A 631 -34.68 -8.86 4.16
N ASN A 632 -34.64 -8.23 2.98
CA ASN A 632 -34.36 -8.90 1.71
C ASN A 632 -32.85 -9.20 1.58
N ARG A 633 -32.48 -10.46 1.35
CA ARG A 633 -31.08 -10.92 1.37
C ARG A 633 -30.83 -12.04 0.36
N ILE A 634 -29.61 -12.09 -0.16
CA ILE A 634 -29.07 -13.23 -0.91
C ILE A 634 -27.81 -13.76 -0.22
N THR A 635 -27.61 -15.07 -0.29
CA THR A 635 -26.38 -15.77 0.06
C THR A 635 -26.02 -16.80 -1.02
N VAL A 636 -24.78 -16.81 -1.49
CA VAL A 636 -24.27 -17.77 -2.49
C VAL A 636 -23.30 -18.75 -1.82
N LYS A 637 -23.30 -20.02 -2.25
CA LYS A 637 -22.33 -21.04 -1.80
C LYS A 637 -21.87 -21.92 -2.96
N ALA A 638 -20.63 -22.40 -2.90
CA ALA A 638 -20.19 -23.52 -3.73
C ALA A 638 -20.73 -24.84 -3.14
N LYS A 639 -21.15 -25.78 -3.99
CA LYS A 639 -21.75 -27.05 -3.55
C LYS A 639 -20.73 -28.13 -3.18
N SER A 640 -19.54 -28.09 -3.78
CA SER A 640 -18.49 -29.10 -3.63
C SER A 640 -17.11 -28.55 -3.96
N HIS A 641 -16.08 -29.37 -3.77
CA HIS A 641 -14.73 -29.06 -4.21
C HIS A 641 -14.65 -28.96 -5.74
N ASN A 642 -13.82 -28.05 -6.25
CA ASN A 642 -13.46 -27.98 -7.67
C ASN A 642 -12.25 -28.89 -7.95
N GLU A 643 -12.53 -30.16 -8.28
CA GLU A 643 -11.50 -31.17 -8.56
C GLU A 643 -10.89 -31.09 -9.97
N GLY A 644 -11.37 -30.15 -10.79
CA GLY A 644 -10.88 -29.91 -12.14
C GLY A 644 -9.59 -29.09 -12.18
N ASN A 645 -9.14 -28.80 -13.39
CA ASN A 645 -7.99 -27.94 -13.69
C ASN A 645 -8.39 -26.53 -14.17
N ALA A 646 -9.68 -26.22 -14.20
CA ALA A 646 -10.22 -24.95 -14.68
C ALA A 646 -11.03 -24.25 -13.59
N ILE A 647 -11.04 -22.92 -13.62
CA ILE A 647 -11.89 -22.10 -12.75
C ILE A 647 -13.35 -22.30 -13.17
N LEU A 648 -14.21 -22.69 -12.23
CA LEU A 648 -15.65 -22.75 -12.46
C LEU A 648 -16.23 -21.34 -12.42
N LYS A 649 -17.03 -20.96 -13.41
CA LYS A 649 -17.61 -19.61 -13.54
C LYS A 649 -19.11 -19.64 -13.70
N ALA A 650 -19.80 -18.79 -12.93
CA ALA A 650 -21.22 -18.52 -13.09
C ALA A 650 -21.49 -17.01 -13.01
N ARG A 651 -22.70 -16.60 -13.38
CA ARG A 651 -23.17 -15.22 -13.33
C ARG A 651 -24.48 -15.16 -12.57
N LEU A 652 -24.57 -14.21 -11.64
CA LEU A 652 -25.77 -13.94 -10.86
C LEU A 652 -26.24 -12.51 -11.13
N TYR A 653 -27.54 -12.33 -11.38
CA TYR A 653 -28.20 -11.02 -11.37
C TYR A 653 -29.65 -11.17 -10.92
N LEU A 654 -30.28 -10.05 -10.56
CA LEU A 654 -31.66 -9.99 -10.08
C LEU A 654 -32.55 -9.32 -11.11
N THR A 655 -33.83 -9.69 -11.13
CA THR A 655 -34.84 -9.08 -12.02
C THR A 655 -36.13 -8.78 -11.27
N LEU A 656 -36.82 -7.70 -11.64
CA LEU A 656 -38.15 -7.40 -11.08
C LEU A 656 -39.21 -8.26 -11.76
N LYS A 657 -40.11 -8.88 -10.99
CA LYS A 657 -41.15 -9.76 -11.57
C LYS A 657 -42.14 -9.02 -12.47
N ALA A 658 -42.55 -7.81 -12.06
CA ALA A 658 -43.49 -6.99 -12.81
C ALA A 658 -42.85 -6.32 -14.04
N ALA A 659 -41.51 -6.23 -14.09
CA ALA A 659 -40.75 -5.63 -15.18
C ALA A 659 -39.41 -6.34 -15.39
N PRO A 660 -39.38 -7.54 -16.01
CA PRO A 660 -38.18 -8.37 -16.12
C PRO A 660 -36.99 -7.73 -16.87
N GLY A 661 -37.25 -6.63 -17.59
CA GLY A 661 -36.21 -5.81 -18.22
C GLY A 661 -35.38 -4.97 -17.24
N VAL A 662 -35.85 -4.76 -16.00
CA VAL A 662 -35.11 -4.06 -14.94
C VAL A 662 -34.27 -5.09 -14.19
N LYS A 663 -32.94 -4.98 -14.32
CA LYS A 663 -31.99 -5.93 -13.77
C LYS A 663 -30.99 -5.27 -12.82
N SER A 664 -30.47 -6.02 -11.85
CA SER A 664 -29.24 -5.62 -11.15
C SER A 664 -28.05 -5.70 -12.10
N HIS A 665 -26.89 -5.15 -11.69
CA HIS A 665 -25.64 -5.51 -12.35
C HIS A 665 -25.33 -7.00 -12.16
N VAL A 666 -24.47 -7.52 -13.03
CA VAL A 666 -24.04 -8.91 -13.01
C VAL A 666 -22.91 -9.09 -11.99
N ILE A 667 -23.09 -10.07 -11.11
CA ILE A 667 -22.08 -10.53 -10.16
C ILE A 667 -21.43 -11.79 -10.75
N GLY A 668 -20.11 -11.76 -10.93
CA GLY A 668 -19.34 -12.92 -11.34
C GLY A 668 -19.11 -13.87 -10.15
N ILE A 669 -19.37 -15.16 -10.30
CA ILE A 669 -19.06 -16.16 -9.28
C ILE A 669 -17.94 -17.05 -9.81
N ASN A 670 -16.82 -17.14 -9.08
CA ASN A 670 -15.67 -17.94 -9.47
C ASN A 670 -15.29 -18.92 -8.35
N GLN A 671 -14.91 -20.15 -8.72
CA GLN A 671 -14.30 -21.11 -7.80
C GLN A 671 -12.96 -21.59 -8.36
N GLN A 672 -11.87 -21.38 -7.61
CA GLN A 672 -10.52 -21.79 -8.03
C GLN A 672 -10.42 -23.33 -8.15
N PRO A 673 -9.61 -23.88 -9.08
CA PRO A 673 -9.34 -25.31 -9.12
C PRO A 673 -8.39 -25.74 -8.01
N MET A 674 -8.39 -27.03 -7.67
CA MET A 674 -7.33 -27.61 -6.84
C MET A 674 -5.95 -27.36 -7.45
N SER A 675 -5.02 -26.86 -6.64
CA SER A 675 -3.63 -26.65 -7.06
C SER A 675 -2.66 -26.91 -5.91
N PHE A 676 -1.43 -27.25 -6.26
CA PHE A 676 -0.32 -27.38 -5.32
C PHE A 676 1.00 -26.96 -6.00
N GLY A 677 1.95 -26.47 -5.21
CA GLY A 677 3.27 -26.03 -5.66
C GLY A 677 4.39 -26.94 -5.17
N THR A 678 5.54 -26.91 -5.84
CA THR A 678 6.73 -27.66 -5.41
C THR A 678 7.48 -27.00 -4.25
N GLY A 679 7.20 -25.72 -3.97
CA GLY A 679 8.02 -24.87 -3.10
C GLY A 679 9.40 -24.53 -3.68
N VAL A 680 9.69 -24.95 -4.92
CA VAL A 680 10.97 -24.73 -5.60
C VAL A 680 10.81 -23.60 -6.64
N PRO A 681 11.62 -22.54 -6.58
CA PRO A 681 11.60 -21.48 -7.59
C PRO A 681 11.78 -22.04 -9.01
N GLY A 682 10.83 -21.74 -9.90
CA GLY A 682 10.87 -22.20 -11.30
C GLY A 682 10.76 -23.73 -11.48
N ASN A 683 10.36 -24.48 -10.45
CA ASN A 683 10.29 -25.94 -10.45
C ASN A 683 11.59 -26.61 -10.96
N THR A 684 12.75 -25.98 -10.76
CA THR A 684 14.03 -26.47 -11.26
C THR A 684 15.07 -26.46 -10.14
N LEU A 685 15.72 -27.60 -9.92
CA LEU A 685 16.85 -27.73 -9.01
C LEU A 685 18.12 -28.02 -9.79
N TYR A 686 19.22 -27.40 -9.39
CA TYR A 686 20.55 -27.71 -9.93
C TYR A 686 21.34 -28.49 -8.89
N ILE A 687 21.87 -29.64 -9.29
CA ILE A 687 22.78 -30.44 -8.46
C ILE A 687 24.12 -30.60 -9.19
N SER A 688 25.21 -30.53 -8.43
CA SER A 688 26.54 -30.78 -8.95
C SER A 688 26.90 -32.26 -8.81
N GLU A 689 27.88 -32.74 -9.57
CA GLU A 689 28.43 -34.09 -9.42
C GLU A 689 29.01 -34.40 -8.04
N LYS A 690 29.31 -33.38 -7.22
CA LYS A 690 29.81 -33.57 -5.85
C LYS A 690 28.69 -33.72 -4.81
N THR A 691 27.45 -33.58 -5.25
CA THR A 691 26.28 -33.56 -4.37
C THR A 691 25.34 -34.69 -4.75
N ASP A 692 25.27 -35.70 -3.89
CA ASP A 692 24.52 -36.93 -4.18
C ASP A 692 23.03 -36.80 -3.87
N GLU A 693 22.56 -35.67 -3.34
CA GLU A 693 21.15 -35.44 -3.03
C GLU A 693 20.70 -34.00 -3.31
N THR A 694 19.43 -33.82 -3.64
CA THR A 694 18.83 -32.49 -3.74
C THR A 694 18.72 -31.82 -2.37
N GLN A 695 18.48 -30.50 -2.38
CA GLN A 695 17.90 -29.84 -1.22
C GLN A 695 16.53 -30.45 -0.86
N LEU A 696 16.10 -30.21 0.38
CA LEU A 696 14.80 -30.68 0.87
C LEU A 696 13.66 -29.98 0.11
N ILE A 697 12.77 -30.77 -0.46
CA ILE A 697 11.58 -30.33 -1.20
C ILE A 697 10.38 -30.37 -0.26
N ASN A 698 9.66 -29.26 -0.19
CA ASN A 698 8.47 -29.10 0.64
C ASN A 698 7.32 -28.61 -0.24
N LEU A 699 6.40 -29.51 -0.57
CA LEU A 699 5.25 -29.19 -1.40
C LEU A 699 4.31 -28.23 -0.66
N GLN A 700 3.65 -27.36 -1.42
CA GLN A 700 2.74 -26.34 -0.91
C GLN A 700 1.33 -26.66 -1.39
N GLY A 701 0.42 -27.00 -0.48
CA GLY A 701 -0.97 -27.31 -0.82
C GLY A 701 -1.82 -27.47 0.45
N GLY A 702 -3.11 -27.72 0.27
CA GLY A 702 -4.04 -27.92 1.39
C GLY A 702 -3.62 -29.11 2.29
N SER A 703 -3.80 -28.98 3.61
CA SER A 703 -3.36 -29.97 4.60
C SER A 703 -4.03 -31.35 4.45
N GLY A 704 -5.24 -31.40 3.86
CA GLY A 704 -5.95 -32.63 3.53
C GLY A 704 -5.52 -33.30 2.23
N MET A 705 -4.69 -32.65 1.41
CA MET A 705 -4.27 -33.17 0.11
C MET A 705 -3.17 -34.23 0.24
N ARG A 706 -3.14 -35.15 -0.73
CA ARG A 706 -2.10 -36.16 -0.89
C ARG A 706 -1.47 -36.08 -2.28
N TRP A 707 -0.23 -36.52 -2.39
CA TRP A 707 0.53 -36.46 -3.64
C TRP A 707 1.26 -37.77 -3.92
N ILE A 708 1.52 -38.02 -5.21
CA ILE A 708 2.26 -39.17 -5.74
C ILE A 708 3.43 -38.62 -6.57
N ALA A 709 4.63 -39.16 -6.39
CA ALA A 709 5.79 -38.85 -7.21
C ALA A 709 6.18 -40.01 -8.13
N GLU A 710 6.46 -39.69 -9.39
CA GLU A 710 6.95 -40.62 -10.41
C GLU A 710 8.22 -40.04 -11.05
N LEU A 711 9.25 -40.86 -11.22
CA LEU A 711 10.45 -40.47 -11.95
C LEU A 711 10.26 -40.76 -13.44
N GLU A 712 10.34 -39.72 -14.26
CA GLU A 712 10.30 -39.84 -15.72
C GLU A 712 11.71 -40.17 -16.28
N GLN A 713 11.77 -40.53 -17.56
CA GLN A 713 13.06 -40.77 -18.22
C GLN A 713 13.92 -39.50 -18.27
N PRO A 714 15.24 -39.61 -18.04
CA PRO A 714 16.13 -38.45 -18.09
C PRO A 714 16.31 -37.91 -19.50
N GLU A 715 16.49 -36.60 -19.62
CA GLU A 715 16.73 -35.90 -20.88
C GLU A 715 18.11 -35.20 -20.87
N PRO A 716 19.00 -35.51 -21.84
CA PRO A 716 18.90 -36.59 -22.83
C PRO A 716 19.03 -37.98 -22.18
N ALA A 717 18.60 -39.02 -22.90
CA ALA A 717 18.72 -40.40 -22.44
C ALA A 717 20.17 -40.75 -22.06
N THR A 718 20.35 -41.37 -20.89
CA THR A 718 21.65 -41.73 -20.35
C THR A 718 22.23 -42.97 -21.04
N ALA A 719 23.55 -43.02 -21.18
CA ALA A 719 24.25 -44.19 -21.69
C ALA A 719 24.26 -45.34 -20.67
N HIS A 720 24.15 -45.01 -19.38
CA HIS A 720 24.07 -45.97 -18.28
C HIS A 720 22.75 -45.87 -17.52
N THR A 721 22.41 -46.93 -16.78
CA THR A 721 21.24 -46.96 -15.89
C THR A 721 21.66 -46.56 -14.48
N TYR A 722 20.95 -45.59 -13.89
CA TYR A 722 21.23 -45.08 -12.55
C TYR A 722 20.07 -45.40 -11.60
N SER A 723 20.38 -45.93 -10.41
CA SER A 723 19.38 -46.19 -9.36
C SER A 723 19.11 -44.89 -8.59
N ILE A 724 18.15 -44.10 -9.07
CA ILE A 724 17.72 -42.85 -8.44
C ILE A 724 16.69 -43.14 -7.35
N LYS A 725 16.92 -42.60 -6.16
CA LYS A 725 16.08 -42.86 -4.99
C LYS A 725 15.40 -41.60 -4.48
N MET A 726 14.18 -41.75 -3.99
CA MET A 726 13.53 -40.72 -3.18
C MET A 726 13.80 -41.03 -1.71
N VAL A 727 14.13 -40.02 -0.90
CA VAL A 727 14.38 -40.18 0.54
C VAL A 727 13.66 -39.11 1.34
N GLY A 728 13.21 -39.44 2.55
CA GLY A 728 12.55 -38.50 3.46
C GLY A 728 13.53 -37.53 4.14
N GLU A 729 12.99 -36.60 4.93
CA GLU A 729 13.77 -35.63 5.72
C GLU A 729 14.81 -36.29 6.65
N ASN A 730 14.51 -37.49 7.15
CA ASN A 730 15.39 -38.30 8.00
C ASN A 730 16.36 -39.22 7.22
N GLY A 731 16.34 -39.17 5.88
CA GLY A 731 17.15 -40.01 5.00
C GLY A 731 16.60 -41.42 4.76
N ALA A 732 15.43 -41.77 5.30
CA ALA A 732 14.78 -43.05 5.01
C ALA A 732 14.32 -43.12 3.55
N GLU A 733 14.48 -44.27 2.90
CA GLU A 733 14.05 -44.47 1.51
C GLU A 733 12.51 -44.41 1.39
N MET A 734 12.05 -43.71 0.35
CA MET A 734 10.64 -43.56 0.00
C MET A 734 10.39 -44.19 -1.37
N ALA A 735 9.24 -44.82 -1.55
CA ALA A 735 8.85 -45.46 -2.79
C ALA A 735 8.26 -44.47 -3.80
N TRP A 736 8.69 -44.57 -5.06
CA TRP A 736 8.01 -43.96 -6.21
C TRP A 736 6.61 -44.56 -6.39
N GLY A 737 5.65 -43.77 -6.86
CA GLY A 737 4.26 -44.21 -7.12
C GLY A 737 3.38 -44.41 -5.88
N THR A 738 3.88 -44.09 -4.68
CA THR A 738 3.12 -44.17 -3.42
C THR A 738 2.50 -42.82 -3.06
N GLU A 739 1.33 -42.83 -2.39
CA GLU A 739 0.70 -41.63 -1.86
C GLU A 739 1.38 -41.14 -0.56
N TYR A 740 1.64 -39.84 -0.49
CA TYR A 740 2.16 -39.15 0.69
C TYR A 740 1.28 -37.95 1.04
N SER A 741 1.25 -37.56 2.30
CA SER A 741 0.53 -36.36 2.74
C SER A 741 1.29 -35.09 2.34
N MET A 742 0.59 -33.97 2.14
CA MET A 742 1.20 -32.70 1.68
C MET A 742 2.34 -32.16 2.56
N ASN A 743 2.29 -32.45 3.86
CA ASN A 743 3.33 -32.14 4.85
C ASN A 743 4.56 -33.08 4.81
N THR A 744 4.55 -34.13 3.99
CA THR A 744 5.70 -35.02 3.80
C THR A 744 6.75 -34.33 2.94
N LYS A 745 7.97 -34.18 3.47
CA LYS A 745 9.12 -33.61 2.75
C LYS A 745 10.04 -34.72 2.23
N PHE A 746 10.67 -34.47 1.09
CA PHE A 746 11.57 -35.44 0.46
C PHE A 746 12.79 -34.80 -0.21
N LYS A 747 13.79 -35.61 -0.52
CA LYS A 747 14.93 -35.31 -1.39
C LYS A 747 15.02 -36.40 -2.47
N VAL A 748 15.70 -36.09 -3.56
CA VAL A 748 16.08 -37.08 -4.57
C VAL A 748 17.57 -37.32 -4.48
N LYS A 749 17.94 -38.59 -4.29
CA LYS A 749 19.31 -39.07 -4.15
C LYS A 749 19.77 -39.74 -5.43
N PHE A 750 20.96 -39.36 -5.88
CA PHE A 750 21.57 -39.84 -7.11
C PHE A 750 22.89 -40.58 -6.83
N PRO A 751 23.21 -41.64 -7.60
CA PRO A 751 24.53 -42.25 -7.58
C PRO A 751 25.56 -41.38 -8.33
N LYS A 752 26.84 -41.79 -8.31
CA LYS A 752 27.92 -41.20 -9.12
C LYS A 752 27.61 -41.35 -10.62
N THR A 753 27.74 -40.28 -11.41
CA THR A 753 27.55 -40.34 -12.87
C THR A 753 28.79 -40.86 -13.57
N LEU A 754 28.64 -41.71 -14.58
CA LEU A 754 29.78 -42.28 -15.32
C LEU A 754 30.19 -41.39 -16.51
N TYR A 755 31.44 -41.45 -16.94
CA TYR A 755 32.10 -40.51 -17.87
C TYR A 755 31.29 -40.12 -19.12
N LYS A 756 30.61 -41.06 -19.78
CA LYS A 756 29.81 -40.78 -20.99
C LYS A 756 28.55 -39.93 -20.73
N ASP A 757 28.09 -39.92 -19.49
CA ASP A 757 26.96 -39.12 -19.04
C ASP A 757 27.41 -37.89 -18.26
N ALA A 758 28.53 -37.99 -17.54
CA ALA A 758 29.08 -36.93 -16.71
C ALA A 758 29.56 -35.73 -17.53
N ASN A 759 29.86 -35.89 -18.82
CA ASN A 759 30.34 -34.82 -19.69
C ASN A 759 29.23 -33.95 -20.31
N ARG A 760 27.97 -34.12 -19.89
CA ARG A 760 26.80 -33.34 -20.35
C ARG A 760 25.83 -33.06 -19.20
N ASN A 761 24.96 -32.06 -19.39
CA ASN A 761 23.87 -31.80 -18.46
C ASN A 761 22.79 -32.89 -18.63
N ILE A 762 22.27 -33.39 -17.52
CA ILE A 762 21.19 -34.39 -17.52
C ILE A 762 20.04 -33.84 -16.69
N THR A 763 18.84 -33.81 -17.26
CA THR A 763 17.64 -33.38 -16.55
C THR A 763 16.80 -34.58 -16.17
N TYR A 764 16.59 -34.79 -14.88
CA TYR A 764 15.67 -35.78 -14.34
C TYR A 764 14.35 -35.10 -14.01
N ASN A 765 13.27 -35.53 -14.63
CA ASN A 765 11.94 -34.97 -14.37
C ASN A 765 11.20 -35.83 -13.33
N VAL A 766 10.78 -35.21 -12.23
CA VAL A 766 9.90 -35.84 -11.25
C VAL A 766 8.50 -35.29 -11.47
N LYS A 767 7.59 -36.16 -11.93
CA LYS A 767 6.18 -35.84 -12.08
C LYS A 767 5.49 -36.03 -10.73
N LEU A 768 4.90 -34.96 -10.23
CA LEU A 768 4.14 -34.93 -8.98
C LEU A 768 2.66 -34.80 -9.33
N THR A 769 1.81 -35.66 -8.77
CA THR A 769 0.35 -35.70 -9.04
C THR A 769 -0.41 -35.62 -7.73
N LEU A 770 -1.49 -34.83 -7.67
CA LEU A 770 -2.42 -34.89 -6.53
C LEU A 770 -3.23 -36.19 -6.60
N ALA A 771 -3.19 -36.98 -5.53
CA ALA A 771 -3.84 -38.28 -5.46
C ALA A 771 -5.36 -38.16 -5.72
N GLY A 772 -5.91 -39.04 -6.56
CA GLY A 772 -7.32 -39.03 -6.94
C GLY A 772 -7.72 -37.98 -7.99
N THR A 773 -6.78 -37.18 -8.51
CA THR A 773 -7.07 -36.11 -9.48
C THR A 773 -6.15 -36.19 -10.72
N ALA A 774 -6.44 -35.37 -11.74
CA ALA A 774 -5.57 -35.18 -12.89
C ALA A 774 -4.55 -34.04 -12.74
N VAL A 775 -4.47 -33.40 -11.57
CA VAL A 775 -3.62 -32.21 -11.34
C VAL A 775 -2.17 -32.64 -11.13
N THR A 776 -1.28 -32.18 -12.01
CA THR A 776 0.16 -32.54 -11.99
C THR A 776 1.07 -31.33 -12.07
N ILE A 777 2.23 -31.39 -11.42
CA ILE A 777 3.37 -30.46 -11.58
C ILE A 777 4.65 -31.25 -11.86
N ARG A 778 5.54 -30.71 -12.69
CA ARG A 778 6.84 -31.32 -12.98
C ARG A 778 7.95 -30.57 -12.27
N LEU A 779 8.80 -31.31 -11.56
CA LEU A 779 10.03 -30.81 -10.95
C LEU A 779 11.22 -31.30 -11.79
N ALA A 780 11.95 -30.37 -12.41
CA ALA A 780 13.16 -30.66 -13.14
C ALA A 780 14.36 -30.65 -12.19
N ILE A 781 15.16 -31.71 -12.18
CA ILE A 781 16.41 -31.79 -11.43
C ILE A 781 17.55 -31.89 -12.45
N VAL A 782 18.21 -30.75 -12.68
CA VAL A 782 19.31 -30.62 -13.62
C VAL A 782 20.61 -30.97 -12.92
N ARG A 783 21.16 -32.12 -13.27
CA ARG A 783 22.52 -32.51 -12.89
C ARG A 783 23.50 -31.86 -13.85
N THR A 784 24.33 -30.97 -13.32
CA THR A 784 25.28 -30.19 -14.12
C THR A 784 26.45 -31.06 -14.59
N THR A 785 26.91 -30.85 -15.81
CA THR A 785 28.12 -31.46 -16.38
C THR A 785 29.30 -31.41 -15.40
N LEU A 786 29.97 -32.55 -15.23
CA LEU A 786 31.26 -32.64 -14.55
C LEU A 786 32.28 -31.74 -15.25
N LYS A 787 32.78 -30.75 -14.52
CA LYS A 787 33.86 -29.91 -15.04
C LYS A 787 35.16 -30.72 -15.06
N PRO A 788 35.79 -30.92 -16.22
CA PRO A 788 37.07 -31.61 -16.30
C PRO A 788 38.15 -30.84 -15.53
N ILE A 789 39.08 -31.55 -14.87
CA ILE A 789 40.22 -30.90 -14.23
C ILE A 789 41.33 -30.60 -15.25
N THR A 790 42.16 -29.59 -14.94
CA THR A 790 43.42 -29.36 -15.65
C THR A 790 44.42 -30.44 -15.26
N ILE A 791 45.03 -31.08 -16.25
CA ILE A 791 45.98 -32.17 -16.07
C ILE A 791 47.40 -31.63 -16.12
N ASN A 792 48.26 -32.01 -15.17
CA ASN A 792 49.70 -31.80 -15.24
C ASN A 792 50.44 -33.12 -15.42
N ALA A 793 51.34 -33.16 -16.41
CA ALA A 793 52.22 -34.29 -16.68
C ALA A 793 53.66 -34.00 -16.27
N ALA A 794 54.37 -34.99 -15.75
CA ALA A 794 55.78 -34.88 -15.40
C ALA A 794 56.55 -36.16 -15.71
N ASN A 795 57.86 -36.04 -15.90
CA ASN A 795 58.77 -37.18 -15.91
C ASN A 795 59.26 -37.44 -14.49
N LEU A 796 59.24 -38.70 -14.04
CA LEU A 796 59.88 -39.15 -12.81
C LEU A 796 61.40 -38.89 -12.89
N TYR A 797 62.01 -39.04 -14.08
CA TYR A 797 63.41 -38.74 -14.39
C TYR A 797 63.61 -38.52 -15.90
N GLY A 798 64.60 -37.72 -16.30
CA GLY A 798 64.73 -37.14 -17.66
C GLY A 798 65.71 -37.84 -18.60
N GLY A 799 66.04 -39.10 -18.31
CA GLY A 799 66.97 -39.92 -19.11
C GLY A 799 66.40 -40.46 -20.41
N TYR A 800 67.13 -41.41 -21.00
CA TYR A 800 66.65 -42.21 -22.14
C TYR A 800 65.30 -42.87 -21.79
N GLY A 801 64.36 -42.95 -22.73
CA GLY A 801 63.04 -43.51 -22.45
C GLY A 801 62.12 -42.64 -21.58
N ALA A 802 62.47 -41.39 -21.24
CA ALA A 802 61.56 -40.41 -20.64
C ALA A 802 60.71 -39.69 -21.70
N LEU A 803 59.60 -39.08 -21.31
CA LEU A 803 58.75 -38.36 -22.24
C LEU A 803 59.46 -37.08 -22.74
N GLY A 804 59.81 -37.05 -24.02
CA GLY A 804 60.56 -35.96 -24.65
C GLY A 804 61.99 -36.31 -25.07
N ASN A 805 62.57 -37.43 -24.60
CA ASN A 805 63.93 -37.86 -24.96
C ASN A 805 63.92 -39.17 -25.75
N GLY A 806 64.75 -39.24 -26.81
CA GLY A 806 65.02 -40.48 -27.54
C GLY A 806 63.77 -41.13 -28.12
N ILE A 807 63.44 -42.33 -27.62
CA ILE A 807 62.49 -43.26 -28.22
C ILE A 807 61.01 -42.96 -27.88
N LEU A 808 60.66 -42.48 -26.68
CA LEU A 808 59.27 -42.10 -26.36
C LEU A 808 58.85 -40.73 -26.93
N SER A 809 59.72 -40.07 -27.70
CA SER A 809 59.42 -38.82 -28.39
C SER A 809 58.23 -38.98 -29.35
N THR A 810 58.17 -40.07 -30.13
CA THR A 810 57.05 -40.34 -31.04
C THR A 810 55.76 -40.65 -30.29
N PHE A 811 55.83 -41.36 -29.15
CA PHE A 811 54.65 -41.51 -28.28
C PHE A 811 54.15 -40.14 -27.80
N ARG A 812 55.03 -39.24 -27.35
CA ARG A 812 54.67 -37.86 -26.95
C ARG A 812 53.91 -37.11 -28.04
N GLU A 813 54.27 -37.30 -29.30
CA GLU A 813 53.65 -36.58 -30.41
C GLU A 813 52.16 -36.90 -30.59
N TYR A 814 51.73 -38.13 -30.30
CA TYR A 814 50.30 -38.47 -30.27
C TYR A 814 49.52 -37.63 -29.26
N GLY A 815 50.10 -37.34 -28.10
CA GLY A 815 49.53 -36.46 -27.08
C GLY A 815 49.49 -34.98 -27.48
N ASN A 816 50.36 -34.55 -28.39
CA ASN A 816 50.40 -33.17 -28.91
C ASN A 816 49.54 -32.95 -30.16
N TYR A 817 49.00 -34.01 -30.77
CA TYR A 817 48.25 -33.86 -32.00
C TYR A 817 46.86 -33.27 -31.73
N GLY A 818 46.70 -31.98 -32.02
CA GLY A 818 45.47 -31.23 -31.71
C GLY A 818 44.19 -31.80 -32.34
N ALA A 819 44.28 -32.57 -33.45
CA ALA A 819 43.12 -33.23 -34.03
C ALA A 819 42.58 -34.40 -33.17
N PHE A 820 43.43 -35.00 -32.34
CA PHE A 820 43.00 -36.00 -31.35
C PHE A 820 42.42 -35.35 -30.10
N PHE A 821 42.88 -34.14 -29.75
CA PHE A 821 42.59 -33.45 -28.49
C PHE A 821 42.13 -32.00 -28.72
N GLY A 822 40.95 -31.79 -29.30
CA GLY A 822 40.44 -30.45 -29.61
C GLY A 822 38.91 -30.40 -29.68
N PRO A 823 38.31 -29.21 -29.85
CA PRO A 823 36.84 -29.05 -29.87
C PRO A 823 36.15 -29.75 -31.04
N GLN A 824 36.89 -30.09 -32.09
CA GLN A 824 36.44 -30.91 -33.22
C GLN A 824 37.07 -32.32 -33.23
N GLY A 825 37.79 -32.68 -32.17
CA GLY A 825 38.61 -33.89 -32.08
C GLY A 825 37.87 -35.10 -31.50
N VAL A 826 38.49 -36.26 -31.69
CA VAL A 826 38.01 -37.59 -31.30
C VAL A 826 37.94 -37.75 -29.76
N VAL A 827 38.78 -37.01 -29.02
CA VAL A 827 38.68 -36.76 -27.59
C VAL A 827 38.55 -35.26 -27.36
N TYR A 828 37.44 -34.81 -26.76
CA TYR A 828 37.25 -33.39 -26.47
C TYR A 828 38.16 -32.95 -25.32
N THR A 829 38.94 -31.89 -25.53
CA THR A 829 39.79 -31.27 -24.49
C THR A 829 39.61 -29.76 -24.45
N PRO A 830 39.47 -29.15 -23.26
CA PRO A 830 39.44 -27.68 -23.14
C PRO A 830 40.79 -27.04 -23.45
N ALA A 831 41.89 -27.79 -23.26
CA ALA A 831 43.26 -27.38 -23.55
C ALA A 831 44.13 -28.62 -23.81
N ILE A 832 45.13 -28.47 -24.68
CA ILE A 832 46.14 -29.51 -24.95
C ILE A 832 47.01 -29.65 -23.68
N PRO A 833 47.22 -30.87 -23.15
CA PRO A 833 48.05 -31.07 -21.96
C PRO A 833 49.48 -30.61 -22.19
N THR A 834 50.05 -29.87 -21.24
CA THR A 834 51.47 -29.52 -21.27
C THR A 834 52.30 -30.75 -20.95
N LEU A 835 52.96 -31.31 -21.96
CA LEU A 835 53.82 -32.48 -21.81
C LEU A 835 55.25 -32.05 -21.47
N PRO A 836 55.93 -32.73 -20.51
CA PRO A 836 57.31 -32.42 -20.17
C PRO A 836 58.21 -32.49 -21.42
N ASN A 837 59.23 -31.62 -21.46
CA ASN A 837 60.12 -31.44 -22.61
C ASN A 837 61.59 -31.43 -22.15
N SER A 838 62.05 -32.51 -21.53
CA SER A 838 63.41 -32.58 -20.99
C SER A 838 64.26 -33.62 -21.71
N ASP A 839 65.15 -33.15 -22.58
CA ASP A 839 66.32 -33.91 -23.06
C ASP A 839 67.41 -34.05 -21.98
N SER A 840 67.24 -33.37 -20.84
CA SER A 840 68.19 -33.38 -19.74
C SER A 840 68.06 -34.64 -18.90
N ASN A 841 69.12 -35.46 -18.91
CA ASN A 841 69.25 -36.68 -18.12
C ASN A 841 69.09 -36.48 -16.60
N ASN A 842 69.06 -35.24 -16.07
CA ASN A 842 68.87 -34.94 -14.65
C ASN A 842 67.52 -34.28 -14.34
N ALA A 843 66.66 -34.03 -15.33
CA ALA A 843 65.40 -33.33 -15.14
C ALA A 843 64.27 -34.30 -14.78
N GLY A 844 63.73 -34.21 -13.57
CA GLY A 844 62.57 -35.03 -13.18
C GLY A 844 62.09 -34.70 -11.77
N VAL A 845 60.89 -35.13 -11.45
CA VAL A 845 60.25 -34.84 -10.16
C VAL A 845 60.39 -35.97 -9.14
N GLY A 846 61.11 -37.05 -9.46
CA GLY A 846 61.10 -38.28 -8.64
C GLY A 846 61.61 -38.14 -7.20
N ALA A 847 62.41 -37.12 -6.89
CA ALA A 847 62.82 -36.83 -5.51
C ALA A 847 61.68 -36.26 -4.65
N SER A 848 60.74 -35.53 -5.27
CA SER A 848 59.57 -34.92 -4.65
C SER A 848 58.53 -34.63 -5.73
N ILE A 849 57.55 -35.53 -5.87
CA ILE A 849 56.52 -35.44 -6.92
C ILE A 849 55.48 -34.42 -6.48
N PRO A 850 55.29 -33.29 -7.20
CA PRO A 850 54.32 -32.28 -6.82
C PRO A 850 52.90 -32.83 -6.79
N ASP A 851 52.13 -32.33 -5.83
CA ASP A 851 50.82 -32.88 -5.52
C ASP A 851 49.79 -32.68 -6.65
N ASN A 852 50.00 -31.64 -7.46
CA ASN A 852 49.21 -31.28 -8.64
C ASN A 852 49.59 -32.06 -9.91
N VAL A 853 50.57 -32.97 -9.87
CA VAL A 853 50.88 -33.88 -10.98
C VAL A 853 49.83 -35.00 -11.02
N ASN A 854 49.23 -35.19 -12.20
CA ASN A 854 48.22 -36.22 -12.47
C ASN A 854 48.76 -37.36 -13.33
N ILE A 855 49.68 -37.06 -14.26
CA ILE A 855 50.30 -38.06 -15.13
C ILE A 855 51.80 -38.10 -14.84
N LEU A 856 52.33 -39.28 -14.57
CA LEU A 856 53.76 -39.47 -14.30
C LEU A 856 54.36 -40.49 -15.27
N PHE A 857 55.38 -40.08 -16.02
CA PHE A 857 56.13 -40.94 -16.94
C PHE A 857 57.45 -41.38 -16.32
N SER A 858 57.77 -42.67 -16.42
CA SER A 858 58.99 -43.28 -15.88
C SER A 858 59.77 -43.96 -17.01
N GLY A 859 61.04 -43.56 -17.20
CA GLY A 859 61.92 -43.97 -18.32
C GLY A 859 63.05 -44.96 -17.96
N THR A 860 64.21 -44.83 -18.60
CA THR A 860 65.44 -45.60 -18.30
C THR A 860 66.27 -44.92 -17.20
N TYR A 861 66.81 -45.69 -16.26
CA TYR A 861 67.52 -45.18 -15.08
C TYR A 861 68.93 -45.73 -14.92
N ALA A 862 69.77 -45.01 -14.18
CA ALA A 862 71.00 -45.53 -13.59
C ALA A 862 70.71 -46.00 -12.15
N ASN A 863 71.45 -47.00 -11.65
CA ASN A 863 71.31 -47.68 -10.35
C ASN A 863 71.28 -46.76 -9.08
N LYS A 864 71.32 -45.43 -9.20
CA LYS A 864 71.44 -44.44 -8.11
C LYS A 864 70.12 -43.83 -7.61
N VAL A 865 68.95 -44.26 -8.10
CA VAL A 865 67.65 -43.57 -7.84
C VAL A 865 66.53 -44.48 -7.31
N SER A 866 66.87 -45.52 -6.55
CA SER A 866 65.92 -46.50 -6.00
C SER A 866 64.76 -45.91 -5.17
N SER A 867 64.96 -44.78 -4.50
CA SER A 867 63.93 -44.10 -3.71
C SER A 867 62.82 -43.42 -4.55
N TYR A 868 63.06 -43.18 -5.84
CA TYR A 868 62.05 -42.54 -6.71
C TYR A 868 60.86 -43.45 -6.98
N TYR A 869 61.07 -44.77 -7.00
CA TYR A 869 60.00 -45.75 -7.14
C TYR A 869 59.12 -45.83 -5.89
N ASP A 870 59.72 -45.72 -4.70
CA ASP A 870 58.96 -45.62 -3.44
C ASP A 870 58.06 -44.37 -3.49
N ASN A 871 58.61 -43.22 -3.91
CA ASN A 871 57.83 -41.99 -4.09
C ASN A 871 56.71 -42.11 -5.13
N MET A 872 56.93 -42.81 -6.25
CA MET A 872 55.89 -43.07 -7.25
C MET A 872 54.77 -43.96 -6.69
N VAL A 873 55.12 -45.03 -5.98
CA VAL A 873 54.14 -45.94 -5.39
C VAL A 873 53.31 -45.22 -4.32
N ASP A 874 53.93 -44.38 -3.49
CA ASP A 874 53.22 -43.58 -2.50
C ASP A 874 52.37 -42.48 -3.15
N TRP A 875 52.83 -41.87 -4.23
CA TRP A 875 52.05 -40.93 -5.05
C TRP A 875 50.80 -41.60 -5.64
N LEU A 876 50.89 -42.85 -6.09
CA LEU A 876 49.76 -43.66 -6.58
C LEU A 876 48.80 -44.11 -5.47
N LYS A 877 49.29 -44.46 -4.27
CA LYS A 877 48.40 -44.79 -3.13
C LYS A 877 47.52 -43.62 -2.71
N ASN A 878 48.05 -42.39 -2.82
CA ASN A 878 47.33 -41.14 -2.57
C ASN A 878 46.45 -40.68 -3.75
N SER A 879 46.18 -41.55 -4.73
CA SER A 879 45.47 -41.23 -5.99
C SER A 879 43.93 -41.14 -5.96
N PRO A 880 43.16 -41.79 -5.05
CA PRO A 880 41.70 -41.85 -5.17
C PRO A 880 41.03 -40.49 -5.41
N ASP A 881 41.51 -39.45 -4.72
CA ASP A 881 40.95 -38.09 -4.81
C ASP A 881 41.69 -37.14 -5.78
N LYS A 882 42.75 -37.61 -6.45
CA LYS A 882 43.70 -36.76 -7.21
C LYS A 882 43.87 -37.13 -8.69
N ASN A 883 43.09 -38.09 -9.19
CA ASN A 883 43.10 -38.54 -10.60
C ASN A 883 44.52 -38.82 -11.14
N ARG A 884 45.31 -39.67 -10.47
CA ARG A 884 46.71 -39.93 -10.82
C ARG A 884 46.90 -41.23 -11.60
N ILE A 885 47.75 -41.22 -12.63
CA ILE A 885 48.14 -42.39 -13.42
C ILE A 885 49.64 -42.39 -13.75
N ALA A 886 50.30 -43.55 -13.58
CA ALA A 886 51.71 -43.74 -13.91
C ALA A 886 51.88 -44.53 -15.22
N ILE A 887 52.86 -44.15 -16.03
CA ILE A 887 53.29 -44.85 -17.23
C ILE A 887 54.75 -45.22 -17.05
N VAL A 888 55.04 -46.53 -17.04
CA VAL A 888 56.34 -47.06 -16.66
C VAL A 888 56.94 -47.84 -17.82
N SER A 889 58.04 -47.34 -18.35
CA SER A 889 58.88 -48.05 -19.31
C SER A 889 59.78 -49.09 -18.62
N LEU A 890 59.95 -50.25 -19.24
CA LEU A 890 60.85 -51.32 -18.80
C LEU A 890 62.08 -51.49 -19.71
N ASP A 891 62.36 -50.46 -20.51
CA ASP A 891 63.54 -50.34 -21.36
C ASP A 891 64.77 -50.01 -20.49
N ASN A 892 65.18 -51.00 -19.69
CA ASN A 892 66.13 -50.90 -18.59
C ASN A 892 66.94 -52.20 -18.47
N SER A 893 68.09 -52.15 -17.79
CA SER A 893 68.86 -53.35 -17.49
C SER A 893 68.05 -54.35 -16.66
N VAL A 894 68.40 -55.64 -16.73
CA VAL A 894 67.75 -56.70 -15.93
C VAL A 894 67.77 -56.34 -14.43
N ALA A 895 68.88 -55.79 -13.93
CA ALA A 895 69.04 -55.44 -12.53
C ALA A 895 68.10 -54.29 -12.10
N ASP A 896 67.96 -53.27 -12.95
CA ASP A 896 67.08 -52.13 -12.68
C ASP A 896 65.60 -52.52 -12.73
N ASN A 897 65.22 -53.34 -13.71
CA ASN A 897 63.86 -53.90 -13.78
C ASN A 897 63.56 -54.77 -12.54
N GLN A 898 64.48 -55.63 -12.11
CA GLN A 898 64.32 -56.41 -10.89
C GLN A 898 64.15 -55.53 -9.64
N ALA A 899 64.92 -54.43 -9.55
CA ALA A 899 64.80 -53.47 -8.46
C ALA A 899 63.42 -52.78 -8.44
N LEU A 900 62.92 -52.33 -9.59
CA LEU A 900 61.59 -51.75 -9.75
C LEU A 900 60.49 -52.75 -9.36
N PHE A 901 60.52 -53.97 -9.90
CA PHE A 901 59.49 -54.97 -9.62
C PHE A 901 59.52 -55.49 -8.18
N THR A 902 60.65 -55.39 -7.48
CA THR A 902 60.71 -55.66 -6.03
C THR A 902 59.81 -54.68 -5.26
N ARG A 903 59.72 -53.41 -5.70
CA ARG A 903 58.83 -52.39 -5.11
C ARG A 903 57.37 -52.57 -5.51
N LEU A 904 57.12 -53.15 -6.68
CA LEU A 904 55.77 -53.40 -7.21
C LEU A 904 55.21 -54.77 -6.84
N ALA A 905 56.02 -55.67 -6.26
CA ALA A 905 55.58 -56.98 -5.80
C ALA A 905 54.36 -56.94 -4.87
N PRO A 906 54.22 -55.96 -3.93
CA PRO A 906 53.00 -55.82 -3.11
C PRO A 906 51.73 -55.53 -3.92
N LEU A 907 51.88 -54.98 -5.14
CA LEU A 907 50.78 -54.74 -6.06
C LEU A 907 50.43 -55.98 -6.91
N GLY A 908 51.21 -57.07 -6.80
CA GLY A 908 50.99 -58.34 -7.51
C GLY A 908 51.75 -58.48 -8.82
N TYR A 909 52.67 -57.56 -9.13
CA TYR A 909 53.51 -57.63 -10.32
C TYR A 909 54.81 -58.40 -10.06
N ALA A 910 55.28 -59.17 -11.04
CA ALA A 910 56.56 -59.87 -10.95
C ALA A 910 57.35 -59.79 -12.26
N TYR A 911 58.62 -59.45 -12.16
CA TYR A 911 59.54 -59.42 -13.30
C TYR A 911 59.84 -60.84 -13.82
N ARG A 912 60.03 -60.99 -15.15
CA ARG A 912 60.42 -62.26 -15.78
C ARG A 912 61.80 -62.21 -16.44
N SER A 913 61.92 -61.57 -17.59
CA SER A 913 63.17 -61.54 -18.37
C SER A 913 63.23 -60.36 -19.32
N ASN A 914 64.42 -60.09 -19.88
CA ASN A 914 64.59 -59.16 -21.00
C ASN A 914 64.61 -59.87 -22.38
N SER A 915 64.20 -61.15 -22.48
CA SER A 915 64.34 -61.93 -23.72
C SER A 915 63.23 -61.68 -24.76
N GLY A 916 63.56 -61.88 -26.04
CA GLY A 916 62.63 -61.90 -27.18
C GLY A 916 62.63 -60.61 -28.01
N VAL A 917 62.67 -60.77 -29.33
CA VAL A 917 62.83 -59.65 -30.31
C VAL A 917 61.50 -59.08 -30.83
N SER A 918 60.36 -59.63 -30.37
CA SER A 918 59.05 -59.08 -30.72
C SER A 918 57.98 -59.44 -29.69
N ALA A 919 56.97 -58.58 -29.57
CA ALA A 919 55.71 -58.85 -28.89
C ALA A 919 54.56 -59.00 -29.88
N ALA A 920 53.55 -59.78 -29.53
CA ALA A 920 52.31 -59.96 -30.28
C ALA A 920 51.11 -59.43 -29.48
N TRP A 921 50.00 -59.19 -30.18
CA TRP A 921 48.73 -58.87 -29.54
C TRP A 921 48.22 -60.05 -28.70
N VAL A 922 47.78 -59.75 -27.49
CA VAL A 922 46.91 -60.66 -26.75
C VAL A 922 45.50 -60.44 -27.30
N THR A 923 44.88 -61.48 -27.86
CA THR A 923 43.55 -61.36 -28.48
C THR A 923 42.46 -62.10 -27.70
N THR A 924 42.85 -62.88 -26.69
CA THR A 924 41.92 -63.63 -25.85
C THR A 924 41.54 -62.79 -24.63
N HIS A 925 40.45 -62.05 -24.75
CA HIS A 925 39.89 -61.22 -23.69
C HIS A 925 38.46 -61.68 -23.36
N SER A 926 38.11 -61.76 -22.09
CA SER A 926 36.75 -62.11 -21.62
C SER A 926 36.27 -61.05 -20.65
N ASN A 927 35.18 -60.36 -20.99
CA ASN A 927 34.63 -59.23 -20.21
C ASN A 927 35.70 -58.21 -19.82
N ASP A 928 36.55 -57.84 -20.79
CA ASP A 928 37.64 -56.89 -20.59
C ASP A 928 37.24 -55.51 -21.17
N PRO A 929 36.69 -54.61 -20.34
CA PRO A 929 36.20 -53.31 -20.79
C PRO A 929 37.30 -52.39 -21.32
N VAL A 930 38.54 -52.54 -20.86
CA VAL A 930 39.69 -51.76 -21.36
C VAL A 930 40.07 -52.24 -22.75
N TRP A 931 40.10 -53.55 -22.98
CA TRP A 931 40.29 -54.11 -24.32
C TRP A 931 39.18 -53.66 -25.26
N ASP A 932 37.92 -53.78 -24.85
CA ASP A 932 36.76 -53.30 -25.61
C ASP A 932 36.86 -51.81 -25.92
N TYR A 933 37.38 -51.00 -25.00
CA TYR A 933 37.64 -49.58 -25.25
C TYR A 933 38.71 -49.39 -26.35
N ILE A 934 39.79 -50.17 -26.36
CA ILE A 934 40.84 -50.05 -27.37
C ILE A 934 40.31 -50.46 -28.76
N VAL A 935 39.58 -51.57 -28.85
CA VAL A 935 39.27 -52.19 -30.15
C VAL A 935 37.87 -51.89 -30.69
N LYS A 936 36.94 -51.41 -29.86
CA LYS A 936 35.53 -51.28 -30.25
C LYS A 936 34.85 -49.98 -29.81
N ASN A 937 34.91 -49.66 -28.52
CA ASN A 937 34.05 -48.66 -27.88
C ASN A 937 34.76 -47.34 -27.56
N GLY A 938 36.07 -47.27 -27.75
CA GLY A 938 36.84 -46.06 -27.54
C GLY A 938 36.70 -45.07 -28.70
N PRO A 939 37.24 -43.86 -28.52
CA PRO A 939 37.09 -42.82 -29.51
C PRO A 939 37.94 -43.12 -30.76
N PHE A 940 39.04 -43.88 -30.62
CA PHE A 940 39.94 -44.21 -31.72
C PHE A 940 39.69 -45.58 -32.38
N SER A 941 38.89 -46.47 -31.78
CA SER A 941 38.56 -47.77 -32.39
C SER A 941 37.85 -47.63 -33.74
N ASN A 942 37.16 -46.50 -33.95
CA ASN A 942 36.47 -46.15 -35.19
C ASN A 942 37.10 -44.94 -35.90
N TYR A 943 38.38 -44.65 -35.65
CA TYR A 943 39.07 -43.50 -36.26
C TYR A 943 39.02 -43.54 -37.80
N LYS A 944 39.03 -44.74 -38.38
CA LYS A 944 38.78 -44.98 -39.81
C LYS A 944 37.89 -46.22 -39.96
N PRO A 945 36.55 -46.07 -39.95
CA PRO A 945 35.62 -47.20 -39.87
C PRO A 945 35.75 -48.21 -41.02
N SER A 946 36.31 -47.80 -42.16
CA SER A 946 36.53 -48.65 -43.33
C SER A 946 37.78 -49.54 -43.24
N GLN A 947 38.59 -49.42 -42.19
CA GLN A 947 39.86 -50.14 -42.04
C GLN A 947 39.90 -50.87 -40.69
N ALA A 948 40.09 -52.20 -40.72
CA ALA A 948 40.17 -53.02 -39.52
C ALA A 948 41.61 -53.08 -38.96
N ILE A 949 41.72 -53.23 -37.65
CA ILE A 949 43.00 -53.47 -36.94
C ILE A 949 43.52 -54.87 -37.30
N ASP A 950 44.76 -54.97 -37.77
CA ASP A 950 45.44 -56.25 -37.98
C ASP A 950 46.15 -56.71 -36.70
N PHE A 951 45.52 -57.66 -35.99
CA PHE A 951 46.07 -58.25 -34.76
C PHE A 951 47.23 -59.23 -34.99
N THR A 952 47.62 -59.51 -36.24
CA THR A 952 48.83 -60.29 -36.55
C THR A 952 50.11 -59.43 -36.55
N ALA A 953 49.97 -58.12 -36.40
CA ALA A 953 51.10 -57.20 -36.35
C ALA A 953 51.99 -57.50 -35.12
N LEU A 954 53.27 -57.78 -35.36
CA LEU A 954 54.28 -57.87 -34.30
C LEU A 954 54.75 -56.47 -33.89
N PHE A 955 55.17 -56.30 -32.65
CA PHE A 955 55.82 -55.10 -32.17
C PHE A 955 57.29 -55.41 -31.93
N TYR A 956 58.17 -54.70 -32.61
CA TYR A 956 59.60 -54.97 -32.57
C TYR A 956 60.21 -54.56 -31.22
N ARG A 957 61.19 -55.36 -30.76
CA ARG A 957 61.94 -55.16 -29.52
C ARG A 957 63.43 -55.37 -29.79
N ASP A 958 64.30 -54.63 -29.14
CA ASP A 958 65.76 -54.81 -29.25
C ASP A 958 66.31 -55.96 -28.39
N GLY A 959 65.46 -56.56 -27.55
CA GLY A 959 65.85 -57.65 -26.64
C GLY A 959 66.58 -57.19 -25.37
N LEU A 960 66.54 -55.90 -25.05
CA LEU A 960 67.04 -55.33 -23.79
C LEU A 960 65.89 -54.93 -22.84
N SER A 961 64.64 -55.11 -23.26
CA SER A 961 63.45 -54.63 -22.55
C SER A 961 62.78 -55.70 -21.69
N GLY A 962 62.26 -55.29 -20.53
CA GLY A 962 61.65 -56.20 -19.55
C GLY A 962 60.27 -56.74 -19.94
N THR A 963 60.02 -58.00 -19.54
CA THR A 963 58.72 -58.66 -19.54
C THR A 963 58.31 -59.03 -18.11
N PHE A 964 57.03 -59.20 -17.86
CA PHE A 964 56.49 -59.35 -16.51
C PHE A 964 55.20 -60.17 -16.44
N ASN A 965 54.85 -60.59 -15.23
CA ASN A 965 53.54 -61.12 -14.86
C ASN A 965 52.66 -59.99 -14.30
N THR A 966 51.37 -60.07 -14.60
CA THR A 966 50.35 -59.15 -14.09
C THR A 966 49.44 -59.83 -13.06
N PRO A 967 48.89 -59.06 -12.10
CA PRO A 967 47.86 -59.56 -11.20
C PRO A 967 46.52 -59.77 -11.94
N ALA A 968 45.58 -60.47 -11.29
CA ALA A 968 44.24 -60.66 -11.83
C ALA A 968 43.50 -59.32 -12.02
N GLY A 969 42.69 -59.23 -13.08
CA GLY A 969 41.91 -58.02 -13.42
C GLY A 969 42.69 -56.96 -14.22
N VAL A 970 43.93 -57.24 -14.61
CA VAL A 970 44.74 -56.36 -15.47
C VAL A 970 44.60 -56.76 -16.93
N THR A 971 44.38 -55.77 -17.79
CA THR A 971 44.32 -55.95 -19.24
C THR A 971 45.73 -56.08 -19.81
N ASN A 972 46.10 -57.29 -20.23
CA ASN A 972 47.33 -57.54 -20.96
C ASN A 972 47.09 -57.27 -22.45
N VAL A 973 47.78 -56.29 -23.03
CA VAL A 973 47.56 -55.88 -24.43
C VAL A 973 48.57 -56.53 -25.36
N LEU A 974 49.85 -56.55 -24.96
CA LEU A 974 50.93 -57.19 -25.72
C LEU A 974 51.66 -58.21 -24.85
N GLU A 975 52.07 -59.30 -25.46
CA GLU A 975 52.89 -60.33 -24.83
C GLU A 975 54.06 -60.74 -25.72
N VAL A 976 55.14 -61.19 -25.09
CA VAL A 976 56.26 -61.84 -25.77
C VAL A 976 56.06 -63.34 -25.59
N PRO A 977 55.83 -64.11 -26.66
CA PRO A 977 55.54 -65.53 -26.57
C PRO A 977 56.57 -66.26 -25.69
N GLY A 978 56.08 -66.95 -24.65
CA GLY A 978 56.91 -67.69 -23.70
C GLY A 978 57.71 -66.85 -22.69
N SER A 979 57.77 -65.51 -22.82
CA SER A 979 58.56 -64.63 -21.94
C SER A 979 57.70 -63.77 -21.01
N GLY A 980 56.45 -63.44 -21.34
CA GLY A 980 55.52 -62.73 -20.45
C GLY A 980 54.86 -61.50 -21.07
N CYS A 981 54.18 -60.69 -20.26
CA CYS A 981 53.53 -59.47 -20.70
C CYS A 981 54.57 -58.40 -21.08
N SER A 982 54.27 -57.65 -22.13
CA SER A 982 55.09 -56.54 -22.65
C SER A 982 54.32 -55.22 -22.72
N LEU A 983 53.00 -55.21 -22.57
CA LEU A 983 52.20 -54.00 -22.38
C LEU A 983 50.95 -54.36 -21.58
N SER A 984 50.75 -53.70 -20.44
CA SER A 984 49.56 -53.91 -19.60
C SER A 984 48.94 -52.59 -19.17
N ILE A 985 47.62 -52.60 -19.00
CA ILE A 985 46.85 -51.47 -18.49
C ILE A 985 46.12 -51.91 -17.22
N ASP A 986 46.48 -51.33 -16.08
CA ASP A 986 45.81 -51.54 -14.80
C ASP A 986 45.17 -50.22 -14.34
N LEU A 987 43.87 -50.07 -14.60
CA LEU A 987 43.11 -48.89 -14.17
C LEU A 987 42.73 -48.93 -12.69
N GLN A 988 42.74 -50.10 -12.04
CA GLN A 988 42.46 -50.23 -10.61
C GLN A 988 43.60 -49.64 -9.78
N ARG A 989 44.85 -49.91 -10.19
CA ARG A 989 46.07 -49.37 -9.58
C ARG A 989 46.56 -48.10 -10.29
N ARG A 990 45.95 -47.76 -11.42
CA ARG A 990 46.26 -46.61 -12.30
C ARG A 990 47.73 -46.62 -12.76
N ILE A 991 48.16 -47.76 -13.31
CA ILE A 991 49.52 -47.97 -13.85
C ILE A 991 49.43 -48.59 -15.25
N ILE A 992 50.23 -48.07 -16.18
CA ILE A 992 50.46 -48.67 -17.49
C ILE A 992 51.94 -49.04 -17.59
N PHE A 993 52.24 -50.30 -17.92
CA PHE A 993 53.60 -50.75 -18.18
C PHE A 993 53.83 -50.87 -19.68
N ILE A 994 54.91 -50.26 -20.17
CA ILE A 994 55.39 -50.40 -21.54
C ILE A 994 56.70 -51.16 -21.46
N GLY A 995 56.73 -52.37 -22.00
CA GLY A 995 57.90 -53.24 -21.96
C GLY A 995 59.10 -52.61 -22.68
N ASP A 996 58.95 -52.38 -23.98
CA ASP A 996 59.98 -51.78 -24.83
C ASP A 996 59.47 -50.50 -25.47
N THR A 997 60.24 -49.42 -25.38
CA THR A 997 59.80 -48.11 -25.89
C THR A 997 59.85 -48.02 -27.41
N GLN A 998 60.62 -48.89 -28.07
CA GLN A 998 60.82 -48.91 -29.54
C GLN A 998 59.56 -49.31 -30.30
N HIS A 999 58.57 -49.84 -29.59
CA HIS A 999 57.24 -50.03 -30.13
C HIS A 999 56.64 -48.70 -30.64
N THR A 1000 57.11 -47.56 -30.13
CA THR A 1000 56.49 -46.25 -30.34
C THR A 1000 57.10 -45.41 -31.46
N ASN A 1001 58.37 -45.60 -31.84
CA ASN A 1001 59.09 -44.66 -32.73
C ASN A 1001 59.39 -45.16 -34.16
N THR A 1002 59.89 -46.37 -34.33
CA THR A 1002 60.37 -46.84 -35.65
C THR A 1002 59.29 -47.60 -36.43
N TRP A 1003 58.30 -48.15 -35.73
CA TRP A 1003 57.36 -49.13 -36.27
C TRP A 1003 55.90 -48.70 -36.18
N THR A 1004 55.66 -47.47 -35.77
CA THR A 1004 54.34 -46.86 -35.60
C THR A 1004 54.23 -45.66 -36.56
N PRO A 1005 53.12 -45.49 -37.29
CA PRO A 1005 52.95 -44.34 -38.16
C PRO A 1005 53.00 -43.04 -37.35
N ALA A 1006 53.48 -41.94 -37.94
CA ALA A 1006 53.38 -40.65 -37.27
C ALA A 1006 51.91 -40.26 -37.08
N TYR A 1007 51.62 -39.57 -35.99
CA TYR A 1007 50.28 -39.17 -35.57
C TYR A 1007 49.48 -38.44 -36.66
N ASN A 1008 50.15 -37.59 -37.47
CA ASN A 1008 49.53 -36.78 -38.53
C ASN A 1008 49.28 -37.55 -39.84
N ILE A 1009 49.87 -38.73 -40.01
CA ILE A 1009 49.66 -39.60 -41.18
C ILE A 1009 48.80 -40.82 -40.85
N LEU A 1010 48.38 -41.01 -39.59
CA LEU A 1010 47.58 -42.16 -39.17
C LEU A 1010 46.32 -42.34 -40.01
N ALA A 1011 45.60 -41.26 -40.32
CA ALA A 1011 44.39 -41.29 -41.15
C ALA A 1011 44.66 -41.79 -42.59
N GLY A 1012 45.83 -41.45 -43.14
CA GLY A 1012 46.26 -41.84 -44.49
C GLY A 1012 46.95 -43.20 -44.57
N THR A 1013 47.23 -43.85 -43.44
CA THR A 1013 47.96 -45.13 -43.40
C THR A 1013 47.10 -46.25 -44.00
N THR A 1014 47.58 -46.89 -45.06
CA THR A 1014 46.89 -47.99 -45.76
C THR A 1014 47.34 -49.38 -45.32
N ASP A 1015 48.53 -49.50 -44.72
CA ASP A 1015 49.00 -50.76 -44.14
C ASP A 1015 48.31 -51.00 -42.78
N ASN A 1016 47.48 -52.04 -42.72
CA ASN A 1016 46.68 -52.37 -41.53
C ASN A 1016 47.54 -52.70 -40.30
N LYS A 1017 48.77 -53.19 -40.47
CA LYS A 1017 49.69 -53.50 -39.36
C LYS A 1017 50.21 -52.22 -38.72
N TYR A 1018 50.64 -51.25 -39.54
CA TYR A 1018 51.06 -49.93 -39.05
C TYR A 1018 49.87 -49.15 -38.48
N TYR A 1019 48.71 -49.20 -39.15
CA TYR A 1019 47.47 -48.58 -38.67
C TYR A 1019 47.08 -49.10 -37.28
N GLY A 1020 47.03 -50.43 -37.09
CA GLY A 1020 46.70 -51.04 -35.80
C GLY A 1020 47.61 -50.63 -34.66
N ARG A 1021 48.93 -50.54 -34.91
CA ARG A 1021 49.90 -50.03 -33.93
C ARG A 1021 49.62 -48.56 -33.57
N GLY A 1022 49.35 -47.71 -34.56
CA GLY A 1022 49.01 -46.31 -34.32
C GLY A 1022 47.70 -46.11 -33.54
N ILE A 1023 46.68 -46.93 -33.80
CA ILE A 1023 45.41 -46.91 -33.06
C ILE A 1023 45.62 -47.31 -31.60
N LEU A 1024 46.47 -48.31 -31.32
CA LEU A 1024 46.83 -48.66 -29.94
C LEU A 1024 47.41 -47.48 -29.18
N TRP A 1025 48.37 -46.75 -29.76
CA TRP A 1025 49.00 -45.61 -29.10
C TRP A 1025 48.05 -44.43 -28.91
N ALA A 1026 47.18 -44.15 -29.89
CA ALA A 1026 46.12 -43.14 -29.75
C ALA A 1026 45.11 -43.53 -28.64
N ALA A 1027 44.70 -44.79 -28.59
CA ALA A 1027 43.80 -45.32 -27.56
C ALA A 1027 44.43 -45.27 -26.16
N LEU A 1028 45.72 -45.61 -26.03
CA LEU A 1028 46.47 -45.48 -24.77
C LEU A 1028 46.49 -44.03 -24.28
N TRP A 1029 46.75 -43.07 -25.17
CA TRP A 1029 46.68 -41.65 -24.82
C TRP A 1029 45.28 -41.23 -24.36
N SER A 1030 44.22 -41.73 -25.00
CA SER A 1030 42.84 -41.50 -24.55
C SER A 1030 42.60 -42.02 -23.13
N ILE A 1031 43.06 -43.24 -22.84
CA ILE A 1031 42.91 -43.88 -21.53
C ILE A 1031 43.68 -43.08 -20.47
N ILE A 1032 44.93 -42.72 -20.74
CA ILE A 1032 45.77 -41.91 -19.85
C ILE A 1032 45.08 -40.58 -19.54
N TYR A 1033 44.64 -39.88 -20.59
CA TYR A 1033 44.04 -38.57 -20.47
C TYR A 1033 42.72 -38.62 -19.71
N ASN A 1034 41.79 -39.51 -20.08
CA ASN A 1034 40.48 -39.60 -19.43
C ASN A 1034 40.59 -40.08 -17.97
N THR A 1035 41.55 -40.97 -17.67
CA THR A 1035 41.84 -41.37 -16.28
C THR A 1035 42.35 -40.18 -15.45
N ALA A 1036 43.24 -39.36 -16.01
CA ALA A 1036 43.75 -38.18 -15.33
C ALA A 1036 42.72 -37.04 -15.22
N GLN A 1037 41.81 -36.92 -16.19
CA GLN A 1037 40.84 -35.82 -16.24
C GLN A 1037 39.57 -36.12 -15.44
N TYR A 1038 39.04 -37.33 -15.56
CA TYR A 1038 37.75 -37.72 -15.00
C TYR A 1038 37.87 -38.73 -13.86
N GLY A 1039 39.06 -39.30 -13.62
CA GLY A 1039 39.32 -40.19 -12.50
C GLY A 1039 38.38 -41.39 -12.50
N ASP A 1040 37.75 -41.63 -11.34
CA ASP A 1040 36.84 -42.75 -11.16
C ASP A 1040 35.58 -42.67 -12.02
N HIS A 1041 35.17 -41.48 -12.48
CA HIS A 1041 34.05 -41.38 -13.42
C HIS A 1041 34.37 -42.10 -14.75
N PHE A 1042 35.64 -42.15 -15.16
CA PHE A 1042 36.08 -42.88 -16.34
C PHE A 1042 36.45 -44.33 -16.03
N THR A 1043 37.23 -44.57 -14.97
CA THR A 1043 37.68 -45.94 -14.67
C THR A 1043 36.52 -46.83 -14.23
N ASP A 1044 35.52 -46.32 -13.50
CA ASP A 1044 34.32 -47.09 -13.13
C ASP A 1044 33.41 -47.35 -14.34
N ALA A 1045 33.46 -46.52 -15.39
CA ALA A 1045 32.76 -46.77 -16.64
C ALA A 1045 33.39 -47.91 -17.47
N LEU A 1046 34.61 -48.30 -17.11
CA LEU A 1046 35.36 -49.42 -17.67
C LEU A 1046 35.49 -50.55 -16.64
N LYS A 1047 34.52 -50.70 -15.74
CA LYS A 1047 34.33 -51.87 -14.88
C LYS A 1047 33.01 -52.53 -15.26
#